data_AF-A0A8X7YAP1-F1
#
_entry.id   AF-A0A8X7YAP1-F1
#
_cell.length_a   1.000
_cell.length_b   1.000
_cell.length_c   1.000
_cell.angle_alpha   90.00
_cell.angle_beta   90.00
_cell.angle_gamma   90.00
#
_symmetry.space_group_name_H-M   'P 1'
#
loop_
_entity.id
_entity.type
_entity.pdbx_description
1 polymer ?
#
loop_
_entity_poly.entity_id
_entity_poly.type
_entity_poly.pdbx_seq_one_letter_code
_entity_poly.pdbx_strand_id
1 'polypeptide(L)'
;MYTLASLTCKEPLVGDQKTIPPRFLFSFVDKKMEIEGQATVKESQPPKFALQVDSEHKATEFRLFSVAAPHMRAFHLSWVSFFACFVSTFAAPPLLPIIRDNLNLTASDIGNAGIASVSGAVFARVAMGTACDLFGPRLASASLILLTAPAVYFTSIASSSTSFLLVRFFTGFSLATFVSTQFWMSSMFSAPVVGTANGVAGGWGNLGGGATQLIMPLVFGLIRDIGAIKFTAWRIAFFIPALFQTLSAFAVLIFGKDLPDGNFRRLQKAGDKTKDKFSNVFYHGIKNYRGWILALSYGYCFGVELTIDNIIAEYFYDRFDLKLHTAGMIAASFGLANIVSRPGGGMISDAVGKRFGMRGRLWALWVVQTLGGVFCIILGRVGSLGASIVVMIVFSLFCQAACGLTFGVVPFVSRRSLGLISGMTGGGGNVGAVLTQLIFFKGSKYSKERGIMLMGVMIIFCTLPICFIYFPQWGGMFCGPSSTKIATEEDYYSSEWNSEEKEKGLHLSSLKFADNSRRERGRKEDSETRPVDETPSTQLLEMLSEEFGGRVALAEAYYKALTASVRNHFKGNGVIASMEHCNDFMFLGTEAIARVLGIFNCQGGGWCPVARRNKSANQFSHSVTCSASPKDIEWNSGKSPVSVKGADIFAVYMFKEKKVRLLKSSEKLEISLDPFNYDLLTVSPVTVLPRKSIQFAPIGLVNMLNPGGAIQSVMVVGDESLLRIGVKGSGEMRVFASGNPVSCKIDAVDVEFCYHDEMVTIQVPWPGSPKLSVIEFLF
;
A
#
# COMPACT_ATOMS: atom_id res chain seq x y z
N MET A 1 38.97 19.59 -4.64
CA MET A 1 38.47 20.63 -3.72
C MET A 1 37.99 21.79 -4.56
N TYR A 2 36.72 22.16 -4.42
CA TYR A 2 36.17 23.39 -4.97
C TYR A 2 36.17 24.43 -3.86
N THR A 3 36.69 25.65 -4.10
CA THR A 3 36.48 26.76 -3.17
C THR A 3 35.03 27.22 -3.30
N LEU A 4 34.22 27.04 -2.26
CA LEU A 4 32.79 27.38 -2.26
C LEU A 4 32.58 28.79 -1.70
N ALA A 5 32.47 29.78 -2.60
CA ALA A 5 32.06 31.14 -2.23
C ALA A 5 30.53 31.24 -2.18
N SER A 6 29.95 31.15 -0.98
CA SER A 6 28.51 31.34 -0.77
C SER A 6 28.19 32.82 -0.51
N LEU A 7 27.40 33.44 -1.39
CA LEU A 7 26.95 34.83 -1.24
C LEU A 7 25.66 34.88 -0.39
N THR A 8 25.81 35.16 0.91
CA THR A 8 24.71 35.58 1.79
C THR A 8 24.78 37.07 2.04
N CYS A 9 23.71 37.82 1.75
CA CYS A 9 23.61 39.23 2.12
C CYS A 9 23.79 39.42 3.63
N LYS A 10 24.68 40.35 4.02
CA LYS A 10 24.74 40.92 5.36
C LYS A 10 23.96 42.23 5.37
N GLU A 11 22.81 42.25 6.03
CA GLU A 11 22.28 43.49 6.60
C GLU A 11 22.81 43.69 8.03
N PRO A 12 22.98 44.94 8.50
CA PRO A 12 23.71 45.23 9.73
C PRO A 12 22.85 45.05 10.98
N LEU A 13 23.43 44.39 11.99
CA LEU A 13 22.89 44.36 13.35
C LEU A 13 23.06 45.72 14.03
N VAL A 14 21.98 46.24 14.60
CA VAL A 14 21.97 47.29 15.64
C VAL A 14 21.27 46.70 16.88
N GLY A 15 21.69 47.13 18.08
CA GLY A 15 21.35 46.47 19.36
C GLY A 15 19.88 46.59 19.82
N ASP A 16 19.55 46.23 21.06
CA ASP A 16 20.43 45.96 22.21
C ASP A 16 19.70 45.17 23.34
N GLN A 17 20.47 44.64 24.30
CA GLN A 17 20.10 44.30 25.69
C GLN A 17 18.97 43.29 26.09
N LYS A 18 19.44 42.15 26.64
CA LYS A 18 19.21 41.61 28.02
C LYS A 18 17.95 40.80 28.45
N THR A 19 18.28 39.77 29.25
CA THR A 19 17.57 39.13 30.40
C THR A 19 16.49 38.04 30.23
N ILE A 20 16.50 37.12 31.20
CA ILE A 20 15.78 35.83 31.40
C ILE A 20 15.61 35.67 32.94
N PRO A 21 14.65 34.92 33.57
CA PRO A 21 13.27 34.44 33.26
C PRO A 21 12.26 35.10 34.27
N PRO A 22 11.36 34.47 35.10
CA PRO A 22 10.53 33.22 35.03
C PRO A 22 9.03 33.28 35.51
N ARG A 23 8.22 32.33 34.99
CA ARG A 23 7.06 31.63 35.62
C ARG A 23 5.68 32.34 35.87
N PHE A 24 4.67 31.45 36.03
CA PHE A 24 3.22 31.61 36.36
C PHE A 24 2.23 32.00 35.22
N LEU A 25 0.91 31.79 35.32
CA LEU A 25 0.10 30.57 35.59
C LEU A 25 -1.41 30.84 35.26
N PHE A 26 -2.10 29.96 34.52
CA PHE A 26 -3.58 29.74 34.40
C PHE A 26 -4.64 30.88 34.21
N SER A 27 -5.48 30.68 33.16
CA SER A 27 -6.98 30.67 33.17
C SER A 27 -7.86 31.90 32.77
N PHE A 28 -8.65 31.71 31.69
CA PHE A 28 -10.05 32.14 31.34
C PHE A 28 -10.67 33.45 31.93
N VAL A 29 -11.37 34.32 31.18
CA VAL A 29 -12.70 34.15 30.53
C VAL A 29 -13.02 35.29 29.52
N ASP A 30 -13.77 34.95 28.46
CA ASP A 30 -14.58 35.76 27.50
C ASP A 30 -14.34 37.27 27.24
N LYS A 31 -14.19 37.57 25.95
CA LYS A 31 -15.11 38.52 25.29
C LYS A 31 -15.38 38.12 23.83
N LYS A 32 -16.64 37.81 23.52
CA LYS A 32 -17.14 37.66 22.14
C LYS A 32 -16.94 38.96 21.36
N MET A 33 -16.40 38.86 20.14
CA MET A 33 -16.81 39.73 19.05
C MET A 33 -16.69 38.95 17.73
N GLU A 34 -17.84 38.65 17.13
CA GLU A 34 -17.94 37.94 15.86
C GLU A 34 -17.67 38.93 14.71
N ILE A 35 -16.65 38.66 13.90
CA ILE A 35 -16.57 39.12 12.50
C ILE A 35 -16.10 37.92 11.67
N GLU A 36 -17.05 37.24 11.03
CA GLU A 36 -16.73 36.27 9.98
C GLU A 36 -16.25 37.02 8.72
N GLY A 37 -15.34 36.43 7.93
CA GLY A 37 -15.11 37.01 6.60
C GLY A 37 -13.82 36.75 5.84
N GLN A 38 -12.92 35.84 6.23
CA GLN A 38 -11.94 35.25 5.30
C GLN A 38 -11.24 34.02 5.89
N ALA A 39 -11.62 32.83 5.43
CA ALA A 39 -11.03 31.58 5.88
C ALA A 39 -9.64 31.38 5.24
N THR A 40 -8.59 31.64 6.02
CA THR A 40 -7.23 31.21 5.67
C THR A 40 -7.17 29.69 5.59
N VAL A 41 -6.72 29.16 4.46
CA VAL A 41 -6.50 27.73 4.27
C VAL A 41 -5.32 27.30 5.13
N LYS A 42 -5.61 26.80 6.34
CA LYS A 42 -4.63 26.06 7.13
C LYS A 42 -4.30 24.76 6.40
N GLU A 43 -3.10 24.65 5.82
CA GLU A 43 -2.55 23.35 5.41
C GLU A 43 -2.54 22.43 6.64
N SER A 44 -3.43 21.43 6.64
CA SER A 44 -3.53 20.47 7.73
C SER A 44 -2.34 19.51 7.70
N GLN A 45 -1.73 19.29 8.87
CA GLN A 45 -0.76 18.19 9.00
C GLN A 45 -1.43 16.87 8.59
N PRO A 46 -0.70 15.95 7.90
CA PRO A 46 -1.25 14.65 7.56
C PRO A 46 -1.71 13.93 8.84
N PRO A 47 -2.87 13.25 8.81
CA PRO A 47 -3.45 12.64 10.00
C PRO A 47 -2.49 11.59 10.59
N LYS A 48 -2.05 11.81 11.84
CA LYS A 48 -1.28 10.80 12.59
C LYS A 48 -2.21 9.65 12.97
N PHE A 49 -1.96 8.47 12.44
CA PHE A 49 -2.65 7.23 12.82
C PHE A 49 -1.93 6.56 13.99
N ALA A 50 -2.69 5.85 14.83
CA ALA A 50 -2.16 5.12 16.00
C ALA A 50 -1.56 3.74 15.65
N LEU A 51 -1.74 3.31 14.40
CA LEU A 51 -1.26 2.05 13.83
C LEU A 51 -0.39 2.39 12.62
N GLN A 52 0.55 1.53 12.26
CA GLN A 52 1.24 1.62 10.98
C GLN A 52 0.25 1.48 9.82
N VAL A 53 0.46 2.26 8.75
CA VAL A 53 -0.45 2.32 7.59
C VAL A 53 0.29 2.34 6.25
N ASP A 54 -0.40 1.93 5.19
CA ASP A 54 0.05 2.00 3.79
C ASP A 54 -0.23 3.35 3.12
N SER A 55 0.02 3.45 1.81
CA SER A 55 -0.18 4.66 0.99
C SER A 55 -1.67 5.05 0.75
N GLU A 56 -2.61 4.16 1.10
CA GLU A 56 -4.05 4.41 1.20
C GLU A 56 -4.50 4.67 2.66
N HIS A 57 -3.55 4.85 3.58
CA HIS A 57 -3.78 4.97 5.02
C HIS A 57 -4.48 3.74 5.65
N LYS A 58 -4.45 2.56 5.03
CA LYS A 58 -4.99 1.32 5.62
C LYS A 58 -3.96 0.70 6.56
N ALA A 59 -4.42 0.12 7.67
CA ALA A 59 -3.54 -0.48 8.66
C ALA A 59 -2.75 -1.68 8.09
N THR A 60 -1.44 -1.71 8.35
CA THR A 60 -0.52 -2.82 7.98
C THR A 60 -0.35 -3.82 9.11
N GLU A 61 -0.80 -3.47 10.32
CA GLU A 61 -0.80 -4.29 11.51
C GLU A 61 -2.22 -4.46 12.08
N PHE A 62 -2.48 -5.59 12.75
CA PHE A 62 -3.76 -5.90 13.37
C PHE A 62 -3.58 -6.14 14.87
N ARG A 63 -3.97 -5.15 15.68
CA ARG A 63 -3.81 -5.17 17.15
C ARG A 63 -5.15 -5.43 17.83
N LEU A 64 -5.54 -6.71 17.96
CA LEU A 64 -6.87 -7.18 18.36
C LEU A 64 -7.54 -6.44 19.55
N PHE A 65 -6.78 -6.06 20.58
CA PHE A 65 -7.32 -5.40 21.79
C PHE A 65 -7.30 -3.86 21.75
N SER A 66 -6.78 -3.26 20.66
CA SER A 66 -6.79 -1.82 20.49
C SER A 66 -8.18 -1.33 20.08
N VAL A 67 -8.64 -0.22 20.66
CA VAL A 67 -9.87 0.47 20.22
C VAL A 67 -9.57 1.75 19.42
N ALA A 68 -8.33 1.88 18.93
CA ALA A 68 -7.87 3.08 18.24
C ALA A 68 -8.67 3.39 16.96
N ALA A 69 -9.02 4.66 16.78
CA ALA A 69 -9.66 5.15 15.56
C ALA A 69 -8.61 5.52 14.50
N PRO A 70 -8.90 5.36 13.20
CA PRO A 70 -10.14 4.87 12.63
C PRO A 70 -10.27 3.34 12.61
N HIS A 71 -9.17 2.61 12.39
CA HIS A 71 -9.18 1.22 11.91
C HIS A 71 -9.76 0.22 12.91
N MET A 72 -9.21 0.17 14.12
CA MET A 72 -9.62 -0.83 15.10
C MET A 72 -11.00 -0.51 15.70
N ARG A 73 -11.36 0.77 15.82
CA ARG A 73 -12.73 1.17 16.16
C ARG A 73 -13.74 0.72 15.11
N ALA A 74 -13.40 0.83 13.82
CA ALA A 74 -14.23 0.29 12.75
C ALA A 74 -14.33 -1.25 12.82
N PHE A 75 -13.23 -1.95 13.11
CA PHE A 75 -13.22 -3.39 13.37
C PHE A 75 -14.21 -3.78 14.48
N HIS A 76 -14.10 -3.19 15.68
CA HIS A 76 -14.99 -3.52 16.79
C HIS A 76 -16.46 -3.21 16.51
N LEU A 77 -16.77 -2.06 15.88
CA LEU A 77 -18.15 -1.74 15.48
C LEU A 77 -18.70 -2.73 14.45
N SER A 78 -17.87 -3.14 13.48
CA SER A 78 -18.30 -4.02 12.38
C SER A 78 -18.62 -5.45 12.86
N TRP A 79 -17.82 -6.04 13.76
CA TRP A 79 -18.11 -7.38 14.23
C TRP A 79 -19.21 -7.41 15.29
N VAL A 80 -19.30 -6.40 16.17
CA VAL A 80 -20.37 -6.33 17.18
C VAL A 80 -21.75 -6.13 16.54
N SER A 81 -21.87 -5.23 15.56
CA SER A 81 -23.14 -5.04 14.84
C SER A 81 -23.53 -6.25 13.99
N PHE A 82 -22.54 -6.92 13.40
CA PHE A 82 -22.74 -8.16 12.66
C PHE A 82 -23.16 -9.33 13.57
N PHE A 83 -22.51 -9.48 14.72
CA PHE A 83 -22.86 -10.44 15.79
C PHE A 83 -24.29 -10.23 16.27
N ALA A 84 -24.69 -8.98 16.55
CA ALA A 84 -26.07 -8.67 16.97
C ALA A 84 -27.12 -9.07 15.92
N CYS A 85 -26.84 -8.88 14.63
CA CYS A 85 -27.74 -9.31 13.56
C CYS A 85 -27.84 -10.84 13.47
N PHE A 86 -26.72 -11.56 13.58
CA PHE A 86 -26.71 -13.02 13.64
C PHE A 86 -27.48 -13.55 14.85
N VAL A 87 -27.25 -12.95 16.02
CA VAL A 87 -27.96 -13.32 17.26
C VAL A 87 -29.48 -13.24 17.05
N SER A 88 -29.98 -12.17 16.44
CA SER A 88 -31.40 -12.00 16.10
C SER A 88 -31.93 -13.00 15.07
N THR A 89 -31.23 -13.24 13.96
CA THR A 89 -31.74 -14.12 12.89
C THR A 89 -31.83 -15.58 13.34
N PHE A 90 -30.85 -16.03 14.15
CA PHE A 90 -30.79 -17.37 14.70
C PHE A 90 -31.52 -17.52 16.05
N ALA A 91 -32.24 -16.49 16.53
CA ALA A 91 -32.93 -16.53 17.83
C ALA A 91 -34.07 -17.57 17.92
N ALA A 92 -34.66 -17.99 16.80
CA ALA A 92 -35.75 -18.97 16.80
C ALA A 92 -35.30 -20.45 16.86
N PRO A 93 -34.31 -20.95 16.09
CA PRO A 93 -33.83 -22.33 16.16
C PRO A 93 -33.66 -22.95 17.56
N PRO A 94 -33.06 -22.28 18.57
CA PRO A 94 -32.88 -22.87 19.91
C PRO A 94 -34.19 -23.05 20.69
N LEU A 95 -35.19 -22.23 20.37
CA LEU A 95 -36.54 -22.27 20.97
C LEU A 95 -37.56 -22.95 20.04
N LEU A 96 -37.12 -23.48 18.91
CA LEU A 96 -37.97 -24.02 17.86
C LEU A 96 -38.92 -25.13 18.33
N PRO A 97 -38.56 -26.07 19.22
CA PRO A 97 -39.52 -27.03 19.77
C PRO A 97 -40.69 -26.35 20.50
N ILE A 98 -40.42 -25.27 21.24
CA ILE A 98 -41.46 -24.52 21.99
C ILE A 98 -42.33 -23.70 21.03
N ILE A 99 -41.71 -23.07 20.02
CA ILE A 99 -42.43 -22.26 19.01
C ILE A 99 -43.28 -23.17 18.10
N ARG A 100 -42.78 -24.35 17.73
CA ARG A 100 -43.49 -25.38 16.97
C ARG A 100 -44.80 -25.75 17.65
N ASP A 101 -44.73 -26.12 18.93
CA ASP A 101 -45.91 -26.51 19.72
C ASP A 101 -46.86 -25.33 19.96
N ASN A 102 -46.32 -24.11 20.10
CA ASN A 102 -47.14 -22.92 20.35
C ASN A 102 -47.91 -22.41 19.12
N LEU A 103 -47.36 -22.60 17.91
CA LEU A 103 -47.94 -22.14 16.65
C LEU A 103 -48.47 -23.29 15.78
N ASN A 104 -48.48 -24.53 16.29
CA ASN A 104 -48.85 -25.76 15.59
C ASN A 104 -48.13 -25.93 14.23
N LEU A 105 -46.82 -25.67 14.20
CA LEU A 105 -46.03 -25.72 12.96
C LEU A 105 -45.80 -27.17 12.49
N THR A 106 -46.02 -27.42 11.21
CA THR A 106 -45.58 -28.67 10.57
C THR A 106 -44.07 -28.66 10.31
N ALA A 107 -43.47 -29.82 10.08
CA ALA A 107 -42.08 -29.91 9.62
C ALA A 107 -41.84 -29.15 8.29
N SER A 108 -42.87 -29.03 7.44
CA SER A 108 -42.82 -28.22 6.22
C SER A 108 -42.78 -26.72 6.53
N ASP A 109 -43.59 -26.23 7.47
CA ASP A 109 -43.60 -24.82 7.89
C ASP A 109 -42.25 -24.43 8.49
N ILE A 110 -41.69 -25.29 9.34
CA ILE A 110 -40.36 -25.12 9.93
C ILE A 110 -39.29 -25.03 8.83
N GLY A 111 -39.25 -26.00 7.91
CA GLY A 111 -38.30 -26.01 6.80
C GLY A 111 -38.44 -24.78 5.90
N ASN A 112 -39.67 -24.39 5.55
CA ASN A 112 -39.95 -23.22 4.73
C ASN A 112 -39.57 -21.92 5.45
N ALA A 113 -39.81 -21.78 6.76
CA ALA A 113 -39.43 -20.60 7.54
C ALA A 113 -37.91 -20.53 7.80
N GLY A 114 -37.21 -21.66 7.88
CA GLY A 114 -35.75 -21.75 7.83
C GLY A 114 -35.20 -21.25 6.49
N ILE A 115 -35.70 -21.80 5.38
CA ILE A 115 -35.34 -21.38 4.01
C ILE A 115 -35.62 -19.89 3.80
N ALA A 116 -36.79 -19.39 4.21
CA ALA A 116 -37.17 -17.98 4.09
C ALA A 116 -36.18 -17.05 4.80
N SER A 117 -35.69 -17.46 5.98
CA SER A 117 -34.72 -16.69 6.75
C SER A 117 -33.36 -16.53 6.06
N VAL A 118 -32.97 -17.49 5.22
CA VAL A 118 -31.70 -17.42 4.49
C VAL A 118 -31.88 -16.90 3.06
N SER A 119 -33.04 -17.13 2.42
CA SER A 119 -33.30 -16.69 1.04
C SER A 119 -33.40 -15.17 0.90
N GLY A 120 -34.03 -14.48 1.86
CA GLY A 120 -34.09 -13.01 1.87
C GLY A 120 -32.70 -12.36 1.90
N ALA A 121 -31.74 -13.02 2.57
CA ALA A 121 -30.36 -12.57 2.67
C ALA A 121 -29.58 -12.65 1.36
N VAL A 122 -30.02 -13.43 0.35
CA VAL A 122 -29.33 -13.55 -0.96
C VAL A 122 -29.31 -12.20 -1.67
N PHE A 123 -30.49 -11.63 -1.94
CA PHE A 123 -30.63 -10.35 -2.62
C PHE A 123 -30.14 -9.19 -1.75
N ALA A 124 -30.41 -9.24 -0.44
CA ALA A 124 -29.94 -8.23 0.50
C ALA A 124 -28.40 -8.13 0.53
N ARG A 125 -27.65 -9.23 0.35
CA ARG A 125 -26.18 -9.20 0.29
C ARG A 125 -25.64 -8.52 -0.97
N VAL A 126 -26.23 -8.78 -2.13
CA VAL A 126 -25.88 -8.10 -3.40
C VAL A 126 -26.21 -6.60 -3.31
N ALA A 127 -27.40 -6.26 -2.79
CA ALA A 127 -27.81 -4.88 -2.58
C ALA A 127 -26.92 -4.14 -1.55
N MET A 128 -26.58 -4.77 -0.43
CA MET A 128 -25.65 -4.24 0.57
C MET A 128 -24.27 -3.99 -0.02
N GLY A 129 -23.78 -4.88 -0.88
CA GLY A 129 -22.50 -4.73 -1.57
C GLY A 129 -22.45 -3.42 -2.36
N THR A 130 -23.40 -3.24 -3.27
CA THR A 130 -23.51 -1.99 -4.04
C THR A 130 -23.77 -0.76 -3.16
N ALA A 131 -24.53 -0.91 -2.07
CA ALA A 131 -24.74 0.18 -1.12
C ALA A 131 -23.45 0.58 -0.38
N CYS A 132 -22.55 -0.36 -0.09
CA CYS A 132 -21.23 -0.06 0.49
C CYS A 132 -20.32 0.67 -0.51
N ASP A 133 -20.30 0.23 -1.77
CA ASP A 133 -19.52 0.89 -2.84
C ASP A 133 -19.98 2.36 -3.07
N LEU A 134 -21.29 2.63 -2.97
CA LEU A 134 -21.87 3.94 -3.26
C LEU A 134 -21.96 4.89 -2.05
N PHE A 135 -22.30 4.37 -0.86
CA PHE A 135 -22.64 5.17 0.33
C PHE A 135 -21.69 4.97 1.53
N GLY A 136 -20.84 3.94 1.48
CA GLY A 136 -19.93 3.57 2.56
C GLY A 136 -20.55 2.60 3.56
N PRO A 137 -19.73 1.78 4.24
CA PRO A 137 -20.20 0.68 5.09
C PRO A 137 -20.97 1.19 6.31
N ARG A 138 -20.65 2.40 6.83
CA ARG A 138 -21.29 2.94 8.05
C ARG A 138 -22.77 3.25 7.84
N LEU A 139 -23.12 3.91 6.73
CA LEU A 139 -24.51 4.23 6.43
C LEU A 139 -25.26 2.99 5.94
N ALA A 140 -24.65 2.20 5.05
CA ALA A 140 -25.28 1.01 4.49
C ALA A 140 -25.66 -0.01 5.59
N SER A 141 -24.73 -0.34 6.50
CA SER A 141 -24.99 -1.26 7.63
C SER A 141 -26.08 -0.72 8.56
N ALA A 142 -25.93 0.48 9.09
CA ALA A 142 -26.88 1.03 10.06
C ALA A 142 -28.30 1.14 9.50
N SER A 143 -28.47 1.55 8.24
CA SER A 143 -29.79 1.60 7.59
C SER A 143 -30.42 0.21 7.46
N LEU A 144 -29.65 -0.83 7.10
CA LEU A 144 -30.16 -2.20 7.08
C LEU A 144 -30.55 -2.70 8.48
N ILE A 145 -29.74 -2.40 9.50
CA ILE A 145 -30.00 -2.85 10.87
C ILE A 145 -31.30 -2.23 11.39
N LEU A 146 -31.50 -0.92 11.20
CA LEU A 146 -32.73 -0.21 11.58
C LEU A 146 -33.95 -0.67 10.77
N LEU A 147 -33.79 -1.04 9.50
CA LEU A 147 -34.86 -1.60 8.67
C LEU A 147 -35.30 -3.01 9.13
N THR A 148 -34.39 -3.79 9.72
CA THR A 148 -34.62 -5.21 10.04
C THR A 148 -34.92 -5.49 11.51
N ALA A 149 -34.51 -4.60 12.43
CA ALA A 149 -34.83 -4.74 13.86
C ALA A 149 -36.35 -4.82 14.16
N PRO A 150 -37.26 -4.08 13.48
CA PRO A 150 -38.71 -4.23 13.67
C PRO A 150 -39.22 -5.65 13.43
N ALA A 151 -38.65 -6.40 12.48
CA ALA A 151 -39.06 -7.79 12.22
C ALA A 151 -38.70 -8.74 13.38
N VAL A 152 -37.63 -8.44 14.13
CA VAL A 152 -37.25 -9.19 15.34
C VAL A 152 -38.28 -8.92 16.43
N TYR A 153 -38.64 -7.65 16.67
CA TYR A 153 -39.71 -7.29 17.61
C TYR A 153 -41.05 -7.94 17.22
N PHE A 154 -41.42 -7.93 15.94
CA PHE A 154 -42.66 -8.56 15.45
C PHE A 154 -42.69 -10.09 15.61
N THR A 155 -41.54 -10.75 15.82
CA THR A 155 -41.52 -12.18 16.15
C THR A 155 -42.24 -12.47 17.48
N SER A 156 -42.22 -11.52 18.43
CA SER A 156 -42.95 -11.65 19.70
C SER A 156 -44.48 -11.68 19.56
N ILE A 157 -45.05 -11.17 18.46
CA ILE A 157 -46.49 -11.16 18.19
C ILE A 157 -46.94 -12.16 17.13
N ALA A 158 -46.03 -12.98 16.58
CA ALA A 158 -46.35 -14.00 15.59
C ALA A 158 -47.36 -15.03 16.15
N SER A 159 -48.39 -15.38 15.37
CA SER A 159 -49.55 -16.18 15.81
C SER A 159 -49.96 -17.29 14.83
N SER A 160 -49.30 -17.36 13.67
CA SER A 160 -49.55 -18.34 12.60
C SER A 160 -48.27 -18.72 11.86
N SER A 161 -48.26 -19.86 11.16
CA SER A 161 -47.14 -20.29 10.31
C SER A 161 -46.74 -19.23 9.28
N THR A 162 -47.71 -18.59 8.63
CA THR A 162 -47.47 -17.49 7.68
C THR A 162 -46.80 -16.29 8.36
N SER A 163 -47.28 -15.87 9.54
CA SER A 163 -46.65 -14.75 10.27
C SER A 163 -45.22 -15.08 10.70
N PHE A 164 -44.97 -16.32 11.14
CA PHE A 164 -43.64 -16.81 11.50
C PHE A 164 -42.70 -16.84 10.30
N LEU A 165 -43.17 -17.31 9.14
CA LEU A 165 -42.40 -17.30 7.89
C LEU A 165 -42.03 -15.87 7.47
N LEU A 166 -42.98 -14.92 7.54
CA LEU A 166 -42.75 -13.52 7.17
C LEU A 166 -41.73 -12.83 8.09
N VAL A 167 -41.85 -12.96 9.42
CA VAL A 167 -40.85 -12.38 10.33
C VAL A 167 -39.48 -13.02 10.16
N ARG A 168 -39.40 -14.34 9.88
CA ARG A 168 -38.14 -15.01 9.56
C ARG A 168 -37.53 -14.51 8.26
N PHE A 169 -38.32 -14.27 7.22
CA PHE A 169 -37.86 -13.68 5.95
C PHE A 169 -37.24 -12.29 6.13
N PHE A 170 -37.95 -11.37 6.82
CA PHE A 170 -37.46 -10.01 7.02
C PHE A 170 -36.31 -9.90 8.02
N THR A 171 -36.28 -10.70 9.08
CA THR A 171 -35.09 -10.79 9.97
C THR A 171 -33.89 -11.39 9.23
N GLY A 172 -34.12 -12.25 8.24
CA GLY A 172 -33.10 -12.77 7.34
C GLY A 172 -32.29 -11.70 6.60
N PHE A 173 -32.92 -10.57 6.24
CA PHE A 173 -32.21 -9.47 5.55
C PHE A 173 -31.04 -8.92 6.39
N SER A 174 -31.09 -9.01 7.73
CA SER A 174 -30.02 -8.50 8.61
C SER A 174 -28.70 -9.25 8.40
N LEU A 175 -28.73 -10.51 7.93
CA LEU A 175 -27.54 -11.31 7.56
C LEU A 175 -26.71 -10.68 6.42
N ALA A 176 -27.23 -9.66 5.75
CA ALA A 176 -26.47 -8.88 4.78
C ALA A 176 -25.47 -7.90 5.41
N THR A 177 -25.58 -7.60 6.71
CA THR A 177 -24.53 -6.86 7.45
C THR A 177 -23.14 -7.52 7.37
N PHE A 178 -23.08 -8.82 7.11
CA PHE A 178 -21.85 -9.52 6.74
C PHE A 178 -21.04 -8.77 5.66
N VAL A 179 -21.72 -8.31 4.60
CA VAL A 179 -21.07 -7.71 3.44
C VAL A 179 -20.51 -6.34 3.77
N SER A 180 -21.22 -5.54 4.57
CA SER A 180 -20.68 -4.28 5.07
C SER A 180 -19.49 -4.52 5.99
N THR A 181 -19.50 -5.54 6.85
CA THR A 181 -18.34 -5.91 7.69
C THR A 181 -17.12 -6.28 6.86
N GLN A 182 -17.25 -7.16 5.86
CA GLN A 182 -16.11 -7.54 5.00
C GLN A 182 -15.62 -6.36 4.13
N PHE A 183 -16.52 -5.53 3.62
CA PHE A 183 -16.15 -4.30 2.93
C PHE A 183 -15.39 -3.33 3.83
N TRP A 184 -15.84 -3.17 5.09
CA TRP A 184 -15.23 -2.26 6.04
C TRP A 184 -13.82 -2.69 6.40
N MET A 185 -13.59 -4.00 6.61
CA MET A 185 -12.26 -4.54 6.90
C MET A 185 -11.34 -4.40 5.70
N SER A 186 -11.82 -4.74 4.49
CA SER A 186 -11.08 -4.57 3.24
C SER A 186 -10.81 -3.09 2.87
N SER A 187 -11.54 -2.15 3.49
CA SER A 187 -11.34 -0.71 3.36
C SER A 187 -10.45 -0.09 4.45
N MET A 188 -10.24 -0.80 5.57
CA MET A 188 -9.45 -0.32 6.71
C MET A 188 -8.10 -1.04 6.86
N PHE A 189 -8.00 -2.28 6.39
CA PHE A 189 -6.81 -3.13 6.56
C PHE A 189 -6.19 -3.45 5.20
N SER A 190 -4.87 -3.41 5.14
CA SER A 190 -4.07 -3.64 3.94
C SER A 190 -3.74 -5.14 3.77
N ALA A 191 -3.29 -5.50 2.57
CA ALA A 191 -2.92 -6.87 2.17
C ALA A 191 -2.17 -7.75 3.20
N PRO A 192 -1.19 -7.24 4.01
CA PRO A 192 -0.57 -8.05 5.07
C PRO A 192 -1.47 -8.59 6.17
N VAL A 193 -2.62 -7.96 6.45
CA VAL A 193 -3.50 -8.32 7.58
C VAL A 193 -4.99 -8.35 7.21
N VAL A 194 -5.32 -8.17 5.93
CA VAL A 194 -6.72 -8.09 5.46
C VAL A 194 -7.46 -9.42 5.63
N GLY A 195 -6.80 -10.56 5.40
CA GLY A 195 -7.38 -11.88 5.63
C GLY A 195 -7.69 -12.11 7.11
N THR A 196 -6.77 -11.71 7.98
CA THR A 196 -6.90 -11.76 9.44
C THR A 196 -8.04 -10.87 9.92
N ALA A 197 -8.11 -9.61 9.47
CA ALA A 197 -9.19 -8.69 9.83
C ALA A 197 -10.57 -9.18 9.36
N ASN A 198 -10.68 -9.64 8.10
CA ASN A 198 -11.90 -10.25 7.56
C ASN A 198 -12.29 -11.54 8.30
N GLY A 199 -11.31 -12.39 8.62
CA GLY A 199 -11.47 -13.65 9.34
C GLY A 199 -11.94 -13.45 10.77
N VAL A 200 -11.34 -12.51 11.51
CA VAL A 200 -11.77 -12.16 12.88
C VAL A 200 -13.14 -11.50 12.88
N ALA A 201 -13.35 -10.44 12.08
CA ALA A 201 -14.63 -9.74 12.09
C ALA A 201 -15.79 -10.59 11.55
N GLY A 202 -15.51 -11.44 10.56
CA GLY A 202 -16.47 -12.41 10.03
C GLY A 202 -16.75 -13.56 11.00
N GLY A 203 -15.71 -14.12 11.64
CA GLY A 203 -15.85 -15.19 12.64
C GLY A 203 -16.60 -14.73 13.88
N TRP A 204 -16.18 -13.62 14.49
CA TRP A 204 -16.81 -13.10 15.70
C TRP A 204 -18.21 -12.52 15.46
N GLY A 205 -18.56 -12.19 14.21
CA GLY A 205 -19.96 -11.93 13.85
C GLY A 205 -20.77 -13.20 13.63
N ASN A 206 -20.26 -14.17 12.85
CA ASN A 206 -20.90 -15.48 12.65
C ASN A 206 -21.15 -16.21 13.98
N LEU A 207 -20.28 -16.00 14.96
CA LEU A 207 -20.39 -16.48 16.34
C LEU A 207 -21.76 -16.22 16.96
N GLY A 208 -22.48 -15.18 16.53
CA GLY A 208 -23.83 -14.89 17.00
C GLY A 208 -24.79 -16.06 16.83
N GLY A 209 -24.64 -16.87 15.76
CA GLY A 209 -25.42 -18.10 15.58
C GLY A 209 -25.17 -19.12 16.68
N GLY A 210 -23.91 -19.47 16.93
CA GLY A 210 -23.50 -20.41 17.98
C GLY A 210 -23.77 -19.91 19.41
N ALA A 211 -23.52 -18.63 19.67
CA ALA A 211 -23.80 -17.99 20.95
C ALA A 211 -25.31 -18.01 21.27
N THR A 212 -26.16 -17.78 20.26
CA THR A 212 -27.62 -17.81 20.41
C THR A 212 -28.17 -19.18 20.80
N GLN A 213 -27.52 -20.29 20.39
CA GLN A 213 -27.86 -21.64 20.86
C GLN A 213 -27.71 -21.81 22.38
N LEU A 214 -26.88 -20.97 23.03
CA LEU A 214 -26.74 -20.92 24.49
C LEU A 214 -27.59 -19.80 25.12
N ILE A 215 -27.57 -18.60 24.53
CA ILE A 215 -28.23 -17.41 25.08
C ILE A 215 -29.76 -17.59 25.14
N MET A 216 -30.40 -18.04 24.06
CA MET A 216 -31.88 -18.05 24.00
C MET A 216 -32.51 -19.06 24.96
N PRO A 217 -32.01 -20.30 25.13
CA PRO A 217 -32.51 -21.21 26.15
C PRO A 217 -32.33 -20.68 27.58
N LEU A 218 -31.21 -19.99 27.87
CA LEU A 218 -30.95 -19.37 29.17
C LEU A 218 -31.90 -18.20 29.44
N VAL A 219 -32.08 -17.29 28.47
CA VAL A 219 -33.02 -16.17 28.55
C VAL A 219 -34.46 -16.67 28.73
N PHE A 220 -34.87 -17.68 27.96
CA PHE A 220 -36.18 -18.32 28.12
C PHE A 220 -36.36 -18.96 29.50
N GLY A 221 -35.33 -19.66 30.01
CA GLY A 221 -35.32 -20.25 31.35
C GLY A 221 -35.52 -19.19 32.43
N LEU A 222 -34.72 -18.12 32.40
CA LEU A 222 -34.80 -17.01 33.35
C LEU A 222 -36.19 -16.34 33.34
N ILE A 223 -36.75 -16.06 32.17
CA ILE A 223 -38.08 -15.44 32.03
C ILE A 223 -39.19 -16.36 32.58
N ARG A 224 -39.06 -17.68 32.36
CA ARG A 224 -39.97 -18.68 32.93
C ARG A 224 -39.85 -18.74 34.46
N ASP A 225 -38.63 -18.67 34.99
CA ASP A 225 -38.36 -18.76 36.43
C ASP A 225 -38.80 -17.48 37.18
N ILE A 226 -38.91 -16.35 36.48
CA ILE A 226 -39.58 -15.12 36.93
C ILE A 226 -41.13 -15.26 36.95
N GLY A 227 -41.67 -16.38 36.48
CA GLY A 227 -43.10 -16.72 36.55
C GLY A 227 -43.88 -16.64 35.23
N ALA A 228 -43.21 -16.36 34.10
CA ALA A 228 -43.89 -16.33 32.81
C ALA A 228 -44.23 -17.74 32.29
N ILE A 229 -45.49 -17.96 31.91
CA ILE A 229 -45.90 -19.19 31.22
C ILE A 229 -45.15 -19.36 29.88
N LYS A 230 -44.94 -20.63 29.45
CA LYS A 230 -44.20 -20.96 28.21
C LYS A 230 -44.63 -20.12 27.01
N PHE A 231 -45.95 -19.91 26.84
CA PHE A 231 -46.57 -19.10 25.77
C PHE A 231 -46.00 -17.68 25.68
N THR A 232 -45.77 -17.05 26.83
CA THR A 232 -45.35 -15.64 26.94
C THR A 232 -43.83 -15.53 27.04
N ALA A 233 -43.17 -16.50 27.69
CA ALA A 233 -41.74 -16.48 27.95
C ALA A 233 -40.89 -16.42 26.66
N TRP A 234 -41.23 -17.23 25.63
CA TRP A 234 -40.49 -17.19 24.37
C TRP A 234 -40.68 -15.86 23.63
N ARG A 235 -41.86 -15.25 23.72
CA ARG A 235 -42.18 -13.97 23.06
C ARG A 235 -41.37 -12.81 23.66
N ILE A 236 -41.27 -12.75 24.99
CA ILE A 236 -40.46 -11.76 25.71
C ILE A 236 -38.97 -11.93 25.35
N ALA A 237 -38.49 -13.18 25.20
CA ALA A 237 -37.09 -13.45 24.90
C ALA A 237 -36.58 -12.75 23.61
N PHE A 238 -37.45 -12.51 22.61
CA PHE A 238 -37.08 -11.82 21.36
C PHE A 238 -36.82 -10.31 21.53
N PHE A 239 -37.22 -9.67 22.63
CA PHE A 239 -36.89 -8.26 22.88
C PHE A 239 -35.40 -8.05 23.15
N ILE A 240 -34.71 -9.03 23.75
CA ILE A 240 -33.27 -8.97 24.06
C ILE A 240 -32.42 -8.84 22.79
N PRO A 241 -32.50 -9.75 21.80
CA PRO A 241 -31.71 -9.62 20.57
C PRO A 241 -32.15 -8.41 19.72
N ALA A 242 -33.45 -8.07 19.70
CA ALA A 242 -33.95 -6.90 18.98
C ALA A 242 -33.39 -5.57 19.52
N LEU A 243 -33.32 -5.42 20.84
CA LEU A 243 -32.71 -4.26 21.49
C LEU A 243 -31.21 -4.18 21.22
N PHE A 244 -30.50 -5.29 21.37
CA PHE A 244 -29.06 -5.36 21.11
C PHE A 244 -28.71 -5.01 19.65
N GLN A 245 -29.48 -5.54 18.69
CA GLN A 245 -29.39 -5.18 17.28
C GLN A 245 -29.61 -3.68 17.07
N THR A 246 -30.68 -3.12 17.65
CA THR A 246 -31.02 -1.69 17.52
C THR A 246 -29.93 -0.77 18.07
N LEU A 247 -29.40 -1.06 19.26
CA LEU A 247 -28.32 -0.29 19.87
C LEU A 247 -27.03 -0.32 19.04
N SER A 248 -26.74 -1.46 18.40
CA SER A 248 -25.56 -1.60 17.53
C SER A 248 -25.60 -0.65 16.31
N ALA A 249 -26.79 -0.39 15.74
CA ALA A 249 -26.95 0.55 14.62
C ALA A 249 -26.62 1.99 15.03
N PHE A 250 -27.08 2.43 16.21
CA PHE A 250 -26.76 3.76 16.73
C PHE A 250 -25.27 3.90 17.02
N ALA A 251 -24.63 2.88 17.60
CA ALA A 251 -23.19 2.86 17.81
C ALA A 251 -22.39 2.98 16.49
N VAL A 252 -22.81 2.28 15.43
CA VAL A 252 -22.23 2.40 14.08
C VAL A 252 -22.37 3.82 13.53
N LEU A 253 -23.55 4.44 13.63
CA LEU A 253 -23.80 5.80 13.12
C LEU A 253 -22.95 6.85 13.84
N ILE A 254 -22.87 6.77 15.17
CA ILE A 254 -22.18 7.75 16.03
C ILE A 254 -20.66 7.61 15.95
N PHE A 255 -20.12 6.39 16.03
CA PHE A 255 -18.68 6.16 16.20
C PHE A 255 -17.96 5.68 14.93
N GLY A 256 -18.68 5.18 13.93
CA GLY A 256 -18.10 4.64 12.70
C GLY A 256 -17.44 5.70 11.79
N LYS A 257 -16.48 5.25 10.97
CA LYS A 257 -15.91 5.99 9.84
C LYS A 257 -15.87 5.11 8.59
N ASP A 258 -16.24 5.61 7.42
CA ASP A 258 -16.28 4.78 6.19
C ASP A 258 -14.87 4.36 5.69
N LEU A 259 -13.91 5.29 5.70
CA LEU A 259 -12.50 5.12 5.32
C LEU A 259 -11.59 5.64 6.44
N PRO A 260 -10.27 5.34 6.41
CA PRO A 260 -9.30 5.95 7.30
C PRO A 260 -9.38 7.49 7.32
N ASP A 261 -9.51 8.10 6.14
CA ASP A 261 -9.60 9.56 5.91
C ASP A 261 -10.95 10.17 6.34
N GLY A 262 -11.96 9.33 6.60
CA GLY A 262 -13.28 9.72 7.07
C GLY A 262 -14.44 9.21 6.23
N ASN A 263 -15.55 9.94 6.24
CA ASN A 263 -16.82 9.48 5.70
C ASN A 263 -16.99 9.83 4.21
N PHE A 264 -17.62 8.94 3.43
CA PHE A 264 -17.78 9.10 1.98
C PHE A 264 -18.41 10.47 1.64
N ARG A 265 -19.51 10.85 2.32
CA ARG A 265 -20.21 12.13 2.08
C ARG A 265 -19.35 13.37 2.37
N ARG A 266 -18.33 13.27 3.23
CA ARG A 266 -17.39 14.38 3.49
C ARG A 266 -16.32 14.44 2.40
N LEU A 267 -15.70 13.31 2.08
CA LEU A 267 -14.66 13.21 1.05
C LEU A 267 -15.20 13.55 -0.35
N GLN A 268 -16.45 13.18 -0.66
CA GLN A 268 -17.15 13.58 -1.88
C GLN A 268 -17.42 15.09 -1.96
N LYS A 269 -17.61 15.78 -0.83
CA LYS A 269 -17.75 17.24 -0.79
C LYS A 269 -16.41 17.97 -0.88
N ALA A 270 -15.33 17.34 -0.39
CA ALA A 270 -13.98 17.90 -0.42
C ALA A 270 -13.26 17.67 -1.77
N GLY A 271 -13.74 16.74 -2.59
CA GLY A 271 -13.09 16.31 -3.85
C GLY A 271 -12.20 15.08 -3.68
N ASP A 272 -11.80 14.74 -2.45
CA ASP A 272 -10.89 13.62 -2.10
C ASP A 272 -11.41 12.22 -2.48
N LYS A 273 -12.72 12.07 -2.72
CA LYS A 273 -13.33 10.82 -3.19
C LYS A 273 -14.41 11.10 -4.22
N THR A 274 -14.25 10.54 -5.41
CA THR A 274 -15.26 10.64 -6.47
C THR A 274 -16.45 9.71 -6.20
N LYS A 275 -17.63 10.09 -6.68
CA LYS A 275 -18.85 9.29 -6.55
C LYS A 275 -19.04 8.45 -7.82
N ASP A 276 -18.96 7.13 -7.69
CA ASP A 276 -19.14 6.22 -8.81
C ASP A 276 -20.63 6.06 -9.22
N LYS A 277 -20.85 5.60 -10.45
CA LYS A 277 -22.17 5.28 -11.00
C LYS A 277 -22.55 3.85 -10.66
N PHE A 278 -23.79 3.65 -10.22
CA PHE A 278 -24.37 2.32 -9.95
C PHE A 278 -24.13 1.35 -11.12
N SER A 279 -24.37 1.79 -12.37
CA SER A 279 -24.20 0.98 -13.58
C SER A 279 -22.80 0.38 -13.71
N ASN A 280 -21.77 1.15 -13.37
CA ASN A 280 -20.38 0.77 -13.61
C ASN A 280 -19.95 -0.22 -12.52
N VAL A 281 -20.20 0.10 -11.25
CA VAL A 281 -20.00 -0.82 -10.13
C VAL A 281 -20.70 -2.16 -10.40
N PHE A 282 -21.97 -2.11 -10.83
CA PHE A 282 -22.80 -3.29 -11.10
C PHE A 282 -22.26 -4.14 -12.26
N TYR A 283 -21.94 -3.51 -13.40
CA TYR A 283 -21.41 -4.18 -14.58
C TYR A 283 -20.04 -4.83 -14.32
N HIS A 284 -19.09 -4.11 -13.71
CA HIS A 284 -17.76 -4.65 -13.45
C HIS A 284 -17.77 -5.78 -12.40
N GLY A 285 -18.63 -5.69 -11.38
CA GLY A 285 -18.80 -6.77 -10.40
C GLY A 285 -19.38 -8.05 -11.02
N ILE A 286 -20.53 -7.95 -11.71
CA ILE A 286 -21.22 -9.13 -12.26
C ILE A 286 -20.45 -9.79 -13.41
N LYS A 287 -19.70 -9.04 -14.21
CA LYS A 287 -18.87 -9.59 -15.30
C LYS A 287 -17.64 -10.34 -14.79
N ASN A 288 -17.23 -10.15 -13.53
CA ASN A 288 -16.01 -10.75 -12.99
C ASN A 288 -16.24 -12.23 -12.58
N TYR A 289 -15.85 -13.16 -13.46
CA TYR A 289 -16.00 -14.60 -13.26
C TYR A 289 -15.38 -15.10 -11.94
N ARG A 290 -14.31 -14.45 -11.44
CA ARG A 290 -13.65 -14.80 -10.17
C ARG A 290 -14.61 -14.62 -8.99
N GLY A 291 -15.44 -13.57 -9.02
CA GLY A 291 -16.49 -13.34 -8.02
C GLY A 291 -17.55 -14.43 -8.00
N TRP A 292 -17.91 -14.99 -9.17
CA TRP A 292 -18.84 -16.12 -9.27
C TRP A 292 -18.24 -17.44 -8.76
N ILE A 293 -16.96 -17.72 -9.07
CA ILE A 293 -16.27 -18.90 -8.53
C ILE A 293 -16.18 -18.80 -7.00
N LEU A 294 -15.79 -17.64 -6.47
CA LEU A 294 -15.75 -17.42 -5.01
C LEU A 294 -17.14 -17.49 -4.38
N ALA A 295 -18.20 -17.01 -5.04
CA ALA A 295 -19.58 -17.17 -4.57
C ALA A 295 -20.02 -18.64 -4.51
N LEU A 296 -19.68 -19.45 -5.50
CA LEU A 296 -19.94 -20.89 -5.48
C LEU A 296 -19.14 -21.57 -4.36
N SER A 297 -17.84 -21.30 -4.26
CA SER A 297 -16.95 -21.79 -3.21
C SER A 297 -17.51 -21.46 -1.82
N TYR A 298 -17.91 -20.19 -1.60
CA TYR A 298 -18.44 -19.72 -0.32
C TYR A 298 -19.84 -20.28 -0.02
N GLY A 299 -20.63 -20.59 -1.05
CA GLY A 299 -21.85 -21.40 -0.94
C GLY A 299 -21.61 -22.77 -0.32
N TYR A 300 -20.44 -23.36 -0.57
CA TYR A 300 -20.06 -24.68 -0.06
C TYR A 300 -18.99 -24.66 1.04
N CYS A 301 -18.84 -23.53 1.71
CA CYS A 301 -18.31 -23.49 3.08
C CYS A 301 -19.33 -22.80 4.00
N PHE A 302 -19.55 -21.50 3.86
CA PHE A 302 -20.47 -20.75 4.72
C PHE A 302 -21.94 -21.13 4.50
N GLY A 303 -22.34 -21.53 3.28
CA GLY A 303 -23.70 -22.02 3.07
C GLY A 303 -23.97 -23.35 3.79
N VAL A 304 -22.97 -24.23 3.82
CA VAL A 304 -23.01 -25.49 4.58
C VAL A 304 -22.94 -25.24 6.08
N GLU A 305 -22.14 -24.27 6.55
CA GLU A 305 -22.12 -23.76 7.93
C GLU A 305 -23.53 -23.36 8.37
N LEU A 306 -24.23 -22.53 7.58
CA LEU A 306 -25.62 -22.13 7.85
C LEU A 306 -26.62 -23.28 7.81
N THR A 307 -26.50 -24.23 6.88
CA THR A 307 -27.38 -25.40 6.86
C THR A 307 -27.21 -26.23 8.13
N ILE A 308 -25.96 -26.47 8.55
CA ILE A 308 -25.66 -27.20 9.78
C ILE A 308 -26.20 -26.45 11.01
N ASP A 309 -25.95 -25.15 11.17
CA ASP A 309 -26.46 -24.36 12.30
C ASP A 309 -27.99 -24.43 12.47
N ASN A 310 -28.74 -24.56 11.37
CA ASN A 310 -30.19 -24.70 11.40
C ASN A 310 -30.68 -26.11 11.78
N ILE A 311 -29.93 -27.19 11.46
CA ILE A 311 -30.40 -28.58 11.64
C ILE A 311 -29.68 -29.34 12.76
N ILE A 312 -28.51 -28.90 13.22
CA ILE A 312 -27.60 -29.74 14.02
C ILE A 312 -28.14 -30.00 15.43
N ALA A 313 -28.83 -29.04 16.04
CA ALA A 313 -29.51 -29.25 17.32
C ALA A 313 -30.64 -30.28 17.19
N GLU A 314 -31.46 -30.17 16.16
CA GLU A 314 -32.55 -31.12 15.86
C GLU A 314 -32.01 -32.51 15.49
N TYR A 315 -30.87 -32.58 14.79
CA TYR A 315 -30.17 -33.83 14.48
C TYR A 315 -29.69 -34.55 15.75
N PHE A 316 -29.05 -33.84 16.69
CA PHE A 316 -28.61 -34.46 17.95
C PHE A 316 -29.77 -34.76 18.92
N TYR A 317 -30.84 -33.97 18.88
CA TYR A 317 -32.08 -34.23 19.62
C TYR A 317 -32.75 -35.52 19.12
N ASP A 318 -33.08 -35.61 17.83
CA ASP A 318 -33.81 -36.75 17.25
C ASP A 318 -32.97 -38.03 17.16
N ARG A 319 -31.68 -37.93 16.78
CA ARG A 319 -30.86 -39.13 16.48
C ARG A 319 -30.38 -39.85 17.74
N PHE A 320 -30.19 -39.11 18.83
CA PHE A 320 -29.56 -39.62 20.06
C PHE A 320 -30.43 -39.41 21.32
N ASP A 321 -31.71 -39.06 21.14
CA ASP A 321 -32.70 -38.81 22.21
C ASP A 321 -32.19 -37.85 23.31
N LEU A 322 -31.50 -36.79 22.88
CA LEU A 322 -30.86 -35.84 23.80
C LEU A 322 -31.81 -34.72 24.23
N LYS A 323 -31.81 -34.41 25.52
CA LYS A 323 -32.48 -33.21 26.06
C LYS A 323 -32.06 -31.96 25.28
N LEU A 324 -33.01 -31.08 24.99
CA LEU A 324 -32.81 -29.85 24.20
C LEU A 324 -31.59 -29.02 24.64
N HIS A 325 -31.36 -28.89 25.95
CA HIS A 325 -30.18 -28.21 26.50
C HIS A 325 -28.86 -28.88 26.07
N THR A 326 -28.77 -30.21 26.14
CA THR A 326 -27.57 -30.96 25.75
C THR A 326 -27.35 -30.93 24.24
N ALA A 327 -28.42 -31.11 23.45
CA ALA A 327 -28.36 -30.98 22.00
C ALA A 327 -27.94 -29.54 21.58
N GLY A 328 -28.46 -28.52 22.26
CA GLY A 328 -28.09 -27.11 22.09
C GLY A 328 -26.63 -26.81 22.46
N MET A 329 -26.09 -27.39 23.52
CA MET A 329 -24.67 -27.26 23.87
C MET A 329 -23.74 -27.92 22.82
N ILE A 330 -24.12 -29.10 22.31
CA ILE A 330 -23.37 -29.76 21.23
C ILE A 330 -23.44 -28.91 19.95
N ALA A 331 -24.62 -28.44 19.57
CA ALA A 331 -24.83 -27.53 18.44
C ALA A 331 -24.01 -26.23 18.58
N ALA A 332 -23.99 -25.64 19.77
CA ALA A 332 -23.18 -24.46 20.07
C ALA A 332 -21.70 -24.71 19.80
N SER A 333 -21.15 -25.89 20.10
CA SER A 333 -19.73 -26.19 19.82
C SER A 333 -19.36 -26.07 18.32
N PHE A 334 -20.31 -26.34 17.41
CA PHE A 334 -20.11 -26.11 15.98
C PHE A 334 -20.03 -24.60 15.68
N GLY A 335 -21.05 -23.82 16.06
CA GLY A 335 -21.10 -22.38 15.79
C GLY A 335 -20.04 -21.56 16.54
N LEU A 336 -19.65 -21.97 17.75
CA LEU A 336 -18.61 -21.33 18.58
C LEU A 336 -17.19 -21.52 18.01
N ALA A 337 -16.94 -22.53 17.16
CA ALA A 337 -15.65 -22.70 16.51
C ALA A 337 -15.25 -21.48 15.64
N ASN A 338 -16.22 -20.64 15.24
CA ASN A 338 -15.98 -19.37 14.55
C ASN A 338 -15.14 -18.37 15.36
N ILE A 339 -14.97 -18.55 16.68
CA ILE A 339 -14.03 -17.76 17.51
C ILE A 339 -12.58 -17.97 17.05
N VAL A 340 -12.24 -19.15 16.54
CA VAL A 340 -10.85 -19.59 16.30
C VAL A 340 -10.60 -20.06 14.86
N SER A 341 -11.50 -20.83 14.27
CA SER A 341 -11.30 -21.45 12.95
C SER A 341 -11.31 -20.42 11.82
N ARG A 342 -12.37 -19.61 11.74
CA ARG A 342 -12.49 -18.58 10.71
C ARG A 342 -11.39 -17.50 10.79
N PRO A 343 -11.00 -17.02 11.99
CA PRO A 343 -9.79 -16.22 12.16
C PRO A 343 -8.52 -16.95 11.72
N GLY A 344 -8.37 -18.21 12.10
CA GLY A 344 -7.25 -19.06 11.70
C GLY A 344 -7.12 -19.18 10.18
N GLY A 345 -8.22 -19.37 9.45
CA GLY A 345 -8.24 -19.33 7.99
C GLY A 345 -7.77 -17.99 7.40
N GLY A 346 -8.19 -16.87 8.01
CA GLY A 346 -7.71 -15.54 7.66
C GLY A 346 -6.21 -15.36 7.88
N MET A 347 -5.70 -15.77 9.04
CA MET A 347 -4.27 -15.73 9.39
C MET A 347 -3.43 -16.65 8.50
N ILE A 348 -3.94 -17.85 8.18
CA ILE A 348 -3.32 -18.76 7.20
C ILE A 348 -3.25 -18.07 5.84
N SER A 349 -4.32 -17.42 5.38
CA SER A 349 -4.34 -16.68 4.11
C SER A 349 -3.24 -15.63 4.04
N ASP A 350 -3.09 -14.80 5.07
CA ASP A 350 -2.07 -13.75 5.09
C ASP A 350 -0.65 -14.32 5.24
N ALA A 351 -0.47 -15.41 5.99
CA ALA A 351 0.80 -16.08 6.16
C ALA A 351 1.27 -16.77 4.86
N VAL A 352 0.38 -17.46 4.14
CA VAL A 352 0.72 -18.05 2.83
C VAL A 352 0.85 -16.97 1.75
N GLY A 353 0.06 -15.90 1.81
CA GLY A 353 0.19 -14.73 0.94
C GLY A 353 1.55 -14.06 1.07
N LYS A 354 2.04 -13.86 2.31
CA LYS A 354 3.39 -13.33 2.58
C LYS A 354 4.52 -14.18 2.00
N ARG A 355 4.35 -15.50 1.86
CA ARG A 355 5.41 -16.42 1.39
C ARG A 355 5.30 -16.80 -0.08
N PHE A 356 4.08 -17.03 -0.57
CA PHE A 356 3.75 -17.64 -1.86
C PHE A 356 2.73 -16.82 -2.68
N GLY A 357 2.42 -15.59 -2.24
CA GLY A 357 1.52 -14.69 -2.96
C GLY A 357 0.08 -15.21 -3.07
N MET A 358 -0.64 -14.69 -4.07
CA MET A 358 -2.02 -15.09 -4.37
C MET A 358 -2.15 -16.59 -4.67
N ARG A 359 -1.13 -17.18 -5.32
CA ARG A 359 -1.05 -18.63 -5.57
C ARG A 359 -1.10 -19.44 -4.27
N GLY A 360 -0.42 -18.97 -3.23
CA GLY A 360 -0.50 -19.55 -1.89
C GLY A 360 -1.90 -19.50 -1.30
N ARG A 361 -2.58 -18.34 -1.40
CA ARG A 361 -3.95 -18.15 -0.87
C ARG A 361 -4.95 -19.09 -1.54
N LEU A 362 -4.88 -19.25 -2.87
CA LEU A 362 -5.75 -20.17 -3.63
C LEU A 362 -5.53 -21.64 -3.24
N TRP A 363 -4.27 -22.08 -3.12
CA TRP A 363 -3.96 -23.45 -2.69
C TRP A 363 -4.43 -23.75 -1.27
N ALA A 364 -4.22 -22.81 -0.34
CA ALA A 364 -4.69 -22.98 1.04
C ALA A 364 -6.22 -23.09 1.12
N LEU A 365 -6.96 -22.25 0.37
CA LEU A 365 -8.42 -22.33 0.28
C LEU A 365 -8.89 -23.69 -0.25
N TRP A 366 -8.33 -24.16 -1.37
CA TRP A 366 -8.71 -25.42 -2.00
C TRP A 366 -8.48 -26.64 -1.09
N VAL A 367 -7.32 -26.71 -0.42
CA VAL A 367 -6.99 -27.82 0.49
C VAL A 367 -7.92 -27.84 1.70
N VAL A 368 -8.10 -26.69 2.37
CA VAL A 368 -8.92 -26.59 3.59
C VAL A 368 -10.39 -26.88 3.30
N GLN A 369 -10.94 -26.38 2.20
CA GLN A 369 -12.34 -26.63 1.83
C GLN A 369 -12.57 -28.10 1.42
N THR A 370 -11.62 -28.71 0.69
CA THR A 370 -11.70 -30.13 0.30
C THR A 370 -11.69 -31.04 1.54
N LEU A 371 -10.82 -30.77 2.52
CA LEU A 371 -10.77 -31.50 3.79
C LEU A 371 -12.09 -31.34 4.58
N GLY A 372 -12.69 -30.14 4.59
CA GLY A 372 -14.02 -29.91 5.15
C GLY A 372 -15.09 -30.81 4.51
N GLY A 373 -15.06 -30.97 3.19
CA GLY A 373 -15.92 -31.92 2.47
C GLY A 373 -15.73 -33.37 2.92
N VAL A 374 -14.48 -33.83 3.08
CA VAL A 374 -14.16 -35.18 3.56
C VAL A 374 -14.69 -35.41 4.98
N PHE A 375 -14.46 -34.50 5.92
CA PHE A 375 -14.98 -34.65 7.29
C PHE A 375 -16.51 -34.56 7.36
N CYS A 376 -17.16 -33.81 6.48
CA CYS A 376 -18.62 -33.80 6.33
C CYS A 376 -19.16 -35.17 5.85
N ILE A 377 -18.48 -35.83 4.90
CA ILE A 377 -18.82 -37.20 4.48
C ILE A 377 -18.71 -38.18 5.65
N ILE A 378 -17.65 -38.06 6.46
CA ILE A 378 -17.43 -38.93 7.62
C ILE A 378 -18.52 -38.70 8.69
N LEU A 379 -18.90 -37.45 8.96
CA LEU A 379 -19.96 -37.12 9.93
C LEU A 379 -21.29 -37.82 9.59
N GLY A 380 -21.68 -37.83 8.31
CA GLY A 380 -22.88 -38.52 7.84
C GLY A 380 -22.79 -40.06 7.83
N ARG A 381 -21.64 -40.64 8.17
CA ARG A 381 -21.41 -42.10 8.27
C ARG A 381 -21.24 -42.63 9.69
N VAL A 382 -20.80 -41.79 10.63
CA VAL A 382 -20.57 -42.21 12.01
C VAL A 382 -21.89 -42.48 12.73
N GLY A 383 -21.92 -43.57 13.52
CA GLY A 383 -23.10 -44.01 14.29
C GLY A 383 -23.06 -43.68 15.78
N SER A 384 -21.87 -43.57 16.39
CA SER A 384 -21.74 -43.32 17.83
C SER A 384 -21.79 -41.83 18.17
N LEU A 385 -22.46 -41.46 19.27
CA LEU A 385 -22.55 -40.08 19.76
C LEU A 385 -21.18 -39.39 19.91
N GLY A 386 -20.25 -40.01 20.67
CA GLY A 386 -18.94 -39.43 20.95
C GLY A 386 -18.11 -39.12 19.70
N ALA A 387 -17.97 -40.09 18.78
CA ALA A 387 -17.25 -39.84 17.54
C ALA A 387 -17.99 -38.86 16.59
N SER A 388 -19.33 -38.79 16.65
CA SER A 388 -20.09 -37.79 15.88
C SER A 388 -19.76 -36.37 16.34
N ILE A 389 -19.64 -36.15 17.65
CA ILE A 389 -19.23 -34.85 18.23
C ILE A 389 -17.79 -34.50 17.79
N VAL A 390 -16.85 -35.44 17.91
CA VAL A 390 -15.45 -35.21 17.52
C VAL A 390 -15.32 -34.88 16.02
N VAL A 391 -15.95 -35.67 15.14
CA VAL A 391 -15.90 -35.43 13.70
C VAL A 391 -16.61 -34.12 13.33
N MET A 392 -17.73 -33.78 13.99
CA MET A 392 -18.41 -32.50 13.79
C MET A 392 -17.49 -31.31 14.16
N ILE A 393 -16.74 -31.39 15.26
CA ILE A 393 -15.79 -30.33 15.65
C ILE A 393 -14.69 -30.19 14.58
N VAL A 394 -14.08 -31.30 14.14
CA VAL A 394 -13.03 -31.26 13.11
C VAL A 394 -13.58 -30.71 11.77
N PHE A 395 -14.75 -31.17 11.34
CA PHE A 395 -15.47 -30.63 10.18
C PHE A 395 -15.71 -29.13 10.30
N SER A 396 -16.17 -28.65 11.47
CA SER A 396 -16.37 -27.23 11.76
C SER A 396 -15.09 -26.43 11.56
N LEU A 397 -13.97 -26.92 12.10
CA LEU A 397 -12.65 -26.29 11.99
C LEU A 397 -12.17 -26.11 10.54
N PHE A 398 -12.49 -27.03 9.63
CA PHE A 398 -12.15 -26.86 8.20
C PHE A 398 -13.17 -25.99 7.46
N CYS A 399 -14.46 -26.18 7.73
CA CYS A 399 -15.55 -25.45 7.08
C CYS A 399 -15.42 -23.92 7.29
N GLN A 400 -15.24 -23.50 8.54
CA GLN A 400 -15.15 -22.09 8.90
C GLN A 400 -13.78 -21.47 8.52
N ALA A 401 -12.70 -22.24 8.50
CA ALA A 401 -11.40 -21.79 8.03
C ALA A 401 -11.43 -21.49 6.52
N ALA A 402 -12.14 -22.28 5.71
CA ALA A 402 -12.39 -21.98 4.30
C ALA A 402 -13.15 -20.64 4.11
N CYS A 403 -14.10 -20.33 5.02
CA CYS A 403 -14.78 -19.03 5.01
C CYS A 403 -13.83 -17.85 5.26
N GLY A 404 -12.81 -18.03 6.11
CA GLY A 404 -11.76 -17.04 6.37
C GLY A 404 -10.79 -16.89 5.19
N LEU A 405 -10.33 -18.02 4.64
CA LEU A 405 -9.45 -18.07 3.47
C LEU A 405 -10.07 -17.37 2.24
N THR A 406 -11.37 -17.58 2.01
CA THR A 406 -12.13 -16.94 0.92
C THR A 406 -12.02 -15.42 0.97
N PHE A 407 -12.23 -14.82 2.14
CA PHE A 407 -12.16 -13.36 2.33
C PHE A 407 -10.73 -12.82 2.52
N GLY A 408 -9.72 -13.69 2.48
CA GLY A 408 -8.34 -13.29 2.16
C GLY A 408 -8.07 -13.17 0.65
N VAL A 409 -8.96 -13.65 -0.23
CA VAL A 409 -8.84 -13.54 -1.71
C VAL A 409 -9.78 -12.48 -2.29
N VAL A 410 -11.04 -12.41 -1.80
CA VAL A 410 -12.06 -11.44 -2.23
C VAL A 410 -11.56 -10.00 -2.38
N PRO A 411 -10.76 -9.42 -1.46
CA PRO A 411 -10.33 -8.01 -1.53
C PRO A 411 -9.53 -7.65 -2.79
N PHE A 412 -8.93 -8.64 -3.46
CA PHE A 412 -8.06 -8.45 -4.61
C PHE A 412 -8.76 -8.69 -5.96
N VAL A 413 -10.04 -9.06 -5.95
CA VAL A 413 -10.78 -9.41 -7.18
C VAL A 413 -11.13 -8.18 -8.02
N SER A 414 -11.52 -7.09 -7.35
CA SER A 414 -11.94 -5.80 -7.94
C SER A 414 -11.72 -4.69 -6.93
N ARG A 415 -11.23 -3.52 -7.35
CA ARG A 415 -11.09 -2.35 -6.47
C ARG A 415 -12.29 -1.42 -6.58
N ARG A 416 -12.86 -1.30 -7.79
CA ARG A 416 -14.06 -0.48 -8.11
C ARG A 416 -15.35 -1.08 -7.57
N SER A 417 -15.48 -2.42 -7.60
CA SER A 417 -16.70 -3.15 -7.25
C SER A 417 -16.52 -4.09 -6.04
N LEU A 418 -15.63 -3.72 -5.11
CA LEU A 418 -15.27 -4.52 -3.93
C LEU A 418 -16.49 -4.93 -3.08
N GLY A 419 -17.43 -4.01 -2.86
CA GLY A 419 -18.66 -4.25 -2.13
C GLY A 419 -19.55 -5.25 -2.85
N LEU A 420 -19.80 -5.04 -4.14
CA LEU A 420 -20.59 -5.97 -4.95
C LEU A 420 -19.96 -7.37 -5.04
N ILE A 421 -18.64 -7.50 -5.23
CA ILE A 421 -17.99 -8.82 -5.23
C ILE A 421 -18.10 -9.49 -3.85
N SER A 422 -17.95 -8.74 -2.76
CA SER A 422 -18.20 -9.23 -1.39
C SER A 422 -19.66 -9.65 -1.20
N GLY A 423 -20.59 -8.91 -1.80
CA GLY A 423 -22.03 -9.15 -1.81
C GLY A 423 -22.44 -10.39 -2.60
N MET A 424 -21.84 -10.59 -3.78
CA MET A 424 -21.99 -11.80 -4.60
C MET A 424 -21.40 -13.01 -3.88
N THR A 425 -20.19 -12.89 -3.35
CA THR A 425 -19.51 -13.97 -2.62
C THR A 425 -20.32 -14.39 -1.40
N GLY A 426 -20.70 -13.43 -0.55
CA GLY A 426 -21.57 -13.66 0.60
C GLY A 426 -22.96 -14.15 0.21
N GLY A 427 -23.54 -13.66 -0.88
CA GLY A 427 -24.83 -14.08 -1.42
C GLY A 427 -24.82 -15.56 -1.85
N GLY A 428 -23.75 -16.00 -2.51
CA GLY A 428 -23.50 -17.40 -2.85
C GLY A 428 -23.52 -18.31 -1.63
N GLY A 429 -22.99 -17.83 -0.49
CA GLY A 429 -23.18 -18.43 0.83
C GLY A 429 -24.65 -18.77 1.16
N ASN A 430 -25.53 -17.79 1.06
CA ASN A 430 -26.96 -17.97 1.36
C ASN A 430 -27.67 -18.83 0.31
N VAL A 431 -27.27 -18.74 -0.97
CA VAL A 431 -27.78 -19.62 -2.04
C VAL A 431 -27.39 -21.08 -1.76
N GLY A 432 -26.13 -21.33 -1.38
CA GLY A 432 -25.65 -22.66 -1.01
C GLY A 432 -26.42 -23.26 0.16
N ALA A 433 -26.69 -22.47 1.20
CA ALA A 433 -27.53 -22.88 2.33
C ALA A 433 -28.97 -23.23 1.90
N VAL A 434 -29.61 -22.38 1.10
CA VAL A 434 -30.98 -22.60 0.61
C VAL A 434 -31.06 -23.84 -0.28
N LEU A 435 -30.14 -24.00 -1.24
CA LEU A 435 -30.07 -25.18 -2.10
C LEU A 435 -29.83 -26.46 -1.30
N THR A 436 -28.88 -26.44 -0.37
CA THR A 436 -28.55 -27.59 0.47
C THR A 436 -29.73 -27.99 1.36
N GLN A 437 -30.40 -27.02 1.99
CA GLN A 437 -31.62 -27.25 2.77
C GLN A 437 -32.74 -27.84 1.90
N LEU A 438 -32.96 -27.31 0.69
CA LEU A 438 -33.98 -27.77 -0.25
C LEU A 438 -33.71 -29.18 -0.79
N ILE A 439 -32.46 -29.52 -1.09
CA ILE A 439 -32.08 -30.78 -1.76
C ILE A 439 -31.98 -31.93 -0.75
N PHE A 440 -31.42 -31.68 0.44
CA PHE A 440 -31.07 -32.75 1.39
C PHE A 440 -31.91 -32.80 2.66
N PHE A 441 -32.52 -31.68 3.07
CA PHE A 441 -33.17 -31.56 4.38
C PHE A 441 -34.63 -31.09 4.33
N LYS A 442 -35.23 -30.99 3.13
CA LYS A 442 -36.65 -30.70 2.93
C LYS A 442 -37.43 -31.99 2.67
N GLY A 443 -38.40 -32.27 3.54
CA GLY A 443 -39.26 -33.46 3.45
C GLY A 443 -38.55 -34.74 3.90
N SER A 444 -39.16 -35.89 3.61
CA SER A 444 -38.75 -37.22 4.09
C SER A 444 -37.86 -38.01 3.12
N LYS A 445 -37.39 -37.40 2.01
CA LYS A 445 -36.67 -38.10 0.94
C LYS A 445 -35.33 -38.72 1.39
N TYR A 446 -34.63 -38.03 2.29
CA TYR A 446 -33.35 -38.47 2.84
C TYR A 446 -33.37 -38.35 4.36
N SER A 447 -32.72 -39.29 5.05
CA SER A 447 -32.41 -39.12 6.46
C SER A 447 -31.35 -38.03 6.65
N LYS A 448 -31.29 -37.41 7.84
CA LYS A 448 -30.36 -36.31 8.13
C LYS A 448 -28.89 -36.73 7.94
N GLU A 449 -28.55 -37.97 8.30
CA GLU A 449 -27.24 -38.59 8.08
C GLU A 449 -26.87 -38.64 6.60
N ARG A 450 -27.80 -39.13 5.77
CA ARG A 450 -27.58 -39.24 4.32
C ARG A 450 -27.49 -37.87 3.67
N GLY A 451 -28.27 -36.90 4.14
CA GLY A 451 -28.17 -35.50 3.73
C GLY A 451 -26.79 -34.91 4.02
N ILE A 452 -26.28 -35.07 5.24
CA ILE A 452 -24.94 -34.61 5.65
C ILE A 452 -23.84 -35.27 4.79
N MET A 453 -23.95 -36.58 4.52
CA MET A 453 -22.98 -37.28 3.67
C MET A 453 -22.98 -36.75 2.23
N LEU A 454 -24.14 -36.54 1.61
CA LEU A 454 -24.25 -36.05 0.23
C LEU A 454 -23.82 -34.59 0.10
N MET A 455 -24.08 -33.77 1.13
CA MET A 455 -23.57 -32.41 1.25
C MET A 455 -22.04 -32.37 1.24
N GLY A 456 -21.35 -33.27 1.96
CA GLY A 456 -19.90 -33.36 1.93
C GLY A 456 -19.31 -33.71 0.55
N VAL A 457 -20.01 -34.56 -0.21
CA VAL A 457 -19.66 -34.83 -1.63
C VAL A 457 -19.83 -33.56 -2.48
N MET A 458 -20.92 -32.82 -2.28
CA MET A 458 -21.19 -31.58 -3.01
C MET A 458 -20.13 -30.49 -2.74
N ILE A 459 -19.62 -30.40 -1.51
CA ILE A 459 -18.50 -29.50 -1.16
C ILE A 459 -17.27 -29.77 -2.02
N ILE A 460 -16.86 -31.04 -2.16
CA ILE A 460 -15.66 -31.41 -2.93
C ILE A 460 -15.82 -31.01 -4.40
N PHE A 461 -16.95 -31.34 -5.03
CA PHE A 461 -17.21 -30.96 -6.42
C PHE A 461 -17.24 -29.44 -6.63
N CYS A 462 -17.89 -28.69 -5.73
CA CYS A 462 -17.98 -27.24 -5.82
C CYS A 462 -16.69 -26.50 -5.39
N THR A 463 -15.68 -27.21 -4.91
CA THR A 463 -14.32 -26.69 -4.64
C THR A 463 -13.43 -26.75 -5.91
N LEU A 464 -13.71 -27.66 -6.85
CA LEU A 464 -12.93 -27.78 -8.09
C LEU A 464 -12.85 -26.50 -8.94
N PRO A 465 -13.89 -25.64 -9.05
CA PRO A 465 -13.81 -24.42 -9.84
C PRO A 465 -12.76 -23.40 -9.40
N ILE A 466 -12.27 -23.46 -8.15
CA ILE A 466 -11.18 -22.60 -7.65
C ILE A 466 -9.92 -22.74 -8.51
N CYS A 467 -9.68 -23.93 -9.08
CA CYS A 467 -8.58 -24.22 -10.00
C CYS A 467 -8.53 -23.30 -11.23
N PHE A 468 -9.66 -22.72 -11.63
CA PHE A 468 -9.78 -21.81 -12.78
C PHE A 468 -9.65 -20.32 -12.40
N ILE A 469 -9.45 -19.96 -11.13
CA ILE A 469 -9.16 -18.57 -10.75
C ILE A 469 -7.76 -18.20 -11.23
N TYR A 470 -7.70 -17.23 -12.14
CA TYR A 470 -6.46 -16.72 -12.73
C TYR A 470 -6.40 -15.19 -12.67
N PHE A 471 -5.35 -14.65 -12.04
CA PHE A 471 -5.01 -13.24 -12.02
C PHE A 471 -3.87 -12.99 -13.02
N PRO A 472 -4.04 -12.22 -14.11
CA PRO A 472 -3.00 -12.00 -15.11
C PRO A 472 -1.64 -11.59 -14.52
N GLN A 473 -1.66 -10.80 -13.44
CA GLN A 473 -0.50 -10.27 -12.74
C GLN A 473 0.20 -11.24 -11.76
N TRP A 474 -0.50 -12.28 -11.27
CA TRP A 474 0.03 -13.21 -10.23
C TRP A 474 -0.09 -14.70 -10.58
N GLY A 475 -0.70 -15.01 -11.72
CA GLY A 475 -1.04 -16.37 -12.13
C GLY A 475 -2.28 -16.94 -11.44
N GLY A 476 -2.31 -18.27 -11.35
CA GLY A 476 -3.34 -19.06 -10.67
C GLY A 476 -2.72 -20.24 -9.90
N MET A 477 -3.51 -21.27 -9.59
CA MET A 477 -3.00 -22.44 -8.86
C MET A 477 -1.90 -23.21 -9.64
N PHE A 478 -2.08 -23.35 -10.95
CA PHE A 478 -1.23 -24.17 -11.83
C PHE A 478 -0.38 -23.35 -12.82
N CYS A 479 -0.80 -22.13 -13.15
CA CYS A 479 -0.14 -21.25 -14.13
C CYS A 479 0.54 -20.06 -13.45
N GLY A 480 1.67 -19.59 -13.98
CA GLY A 480 2.32 -18.34 -13.54
C GLY A 480 1.66 -17.07 -14.12
N PRO A 481 2.21 -15.88 -13.82
CA PRO A 481 1.78 -14.62 -14.41
C PRO A 481 1.81 -14.64 -15.95
N SER A 482 1.04 -13.76 -16.58
CA SER A 482 0.99 -13.65 -18.03
C SER A 482 2.24 -12.94 -18.56
N SER A 483 2.88 -13.49 -19.58
CA SER A 483 4.06 -12.90 -20.25
C SER A 483 3.75 -11.69 -21.15
N THR A 484 2.50 -11.22 -21.16
CA THR A 484 2.02 -10.13 -22.01
C THR A 484 2.27 -8.78 -21.34
N LYS A 485 2.62 -7.72 -22.10
CA LYS A 485 2.89 -6.37 -21.57
C LYS A 485 1.77 -5.71 -20.73
N ILE A 486 0.56 -6.29 -20.70
CA ILE A 486 -0.65 -5.79 -20.01
C ILE A 486 -0.82 -6.47 -18.62
N ALA A 487 0.18 -7.23 -18.16
CA ALA A 487 0.07 -8.07 -16.97
C ALA A 487 0.46 -7.36 -15.64
N THR A 488 0.45 -6.03 -15.57
CA THR A 488 0.76 -5.33 -14.31
C THR A 488 -0.45 -5.22 -13.39
N GLU A 489 -0.22 -5.06 -12.08
CA GLU A 489 -1.27 -4.72 -11.11
C GLU A 489 -1.96 -3.40 -11.50
N GLU A 490 -1.19 -2.41 -11.98
CA GLU A 490 -1.70 -1.11 -12.38
C GLU A 490 -2.65 -1.24 -13.58
N ASP A 491 -2.28 -2.01 -14.60
CA ASP A 491 -3.14 -2.32 -15.76
C ASP A 491 -4.41 -3.06 -15.33
N TYR A 492 -4.27 -4.08 -14.47
CA TYR A 492 -5.39 -4.88 -14.00
C TYR A 492 -6.47 -4.01 -13.34
N TYR A 493 -6.11 -3.20 -12.34
CA TYR A 493 -7.11 -2.35 -11.67
C TYR A 493 -7.50 -1.10 -12.49
N SER A 494 -6.63 -0.62 -13.38
CA SER A 494 -6.98 0.46 -14.33
C SER A 494 -7.88 -0.02 -15.46
N SER A 495 -7.99 -1.32 -15.73
CA SER A 495 -8.94 -1.87 -16.71
C SER A 495 -10.40 -1.72 -16.28
N GLU A 496 -10.66 -1.47 -14.99
CA GLU A 496 -11.99 -1.17 -14.45
C GLU A 496 -12.48 0.25 -14.80
N TRP A 497 -11.66 1.08 -15.48
CA TRP A 497 -11.93 2.48 -15.78
C TRP A 497 -11.75 2.78 -17.28
N ASN A 498 -12.66 3.57 -17.87
CA ASN A 498 -12.54 4.00 -19.27
C ASN A 498 -11.60 5.21 -19.43
N SER A 499 -11.25 5.57 -20.68
CA SER A 499 -10.28 6.65 -20.95
C SER A 499 -10.69 8.01 -20.38
N GLU A 500 -11.97 8.42 -20.53
CA GLU A 500 -12.45 9.67 -19.96
C GLU A 500 -12.39 9.68 -18.41
N GLU A 501 -12.68 8.54 -17.78
CA GLU A 501 -12.57 8.37 -16.33
C GLU A 501 -11.11 8.39 -15.87
N LYS A 502 -10.17 7.96 -16.71
CA LYS A 502 -8.74 8.02 -16.45
C LYS A 502 -8.20 9.45 -16.53
N GLU A 503 -8.54 10.18 -17.58
CA GLU A 503 -8.21 11.61 -17.76
C GLU A 503 -8.73 12.46 -16.59
N LYS A 504 -9.93 12.13 -16.07
CA LYS A 504 -10.53 12.77 -14.87
C LYS A 504 -9.92 12.29 -13.54
N GLY A 505 -8.86 11.47 -13.56
CA GLY A 505 -8.13 11.00 -12.37
C GLY A 505 -8.90 10.02 -11.48
N LEU A 506 -10.05 9.47 -11.92
CA LEU A 506 -10.92 8.66 -11.05
C LEU A 506 -10.23 7.36 -10.58
N HIS A 507 -9.38 6.81 -11.45
CA HIS A 507 -8.60 5.59 -11.22
C HIS A 507 -7.42 5.72 -10.23
N LEU A 508 -7.06 6.93 -9.76
CA LEU A 508 -5.88 7.15 -8.91
C LEU A 508 -5.90 6.34 -7.60
N SER A 509 -7.09 6.14 -7.02
CA SER A 509 -7.26 5.27 -5.84
C SER A 509 -7.02 3.78 -6.13
N SER A 510 -7.22 3.36 -7.38
CA SER A 510 -6.95 2.01 -7.84
C SER A 510 -5.46 1.78 -8.12
N LEU A 511 -4.73 2.80 -8.58
CA LEU A 511 -3.28 2.75 -8.71
C LEU A 511 -2.55 2.64 -7.36
N LYS A 512 -2.98 3.38 -6.33
CA LYS A 512 -2.42 3.21 -4.97
C LYS A 512 -2.62 1.79 -4.44
N PHE A 513 -3.79 1.20 -4.69
CA PHE A 513 -4.07 -0.18 -4.31
C PHE A 513 -3.24 -1.19 -5.12
N ALA A 514 -3.01 -0.92 -6.41
CA ALA A 514 -2.15 -1.74 -7.27
C ALA A 514 -0.74 -1.87 -6.70
N ASP A 515 -0.10 -0.73 -6.39
CA ASP A 515 1.24 -0.67 -5.82
C ASP A 515 1.34 -1.43 -4.48
N ASN A 516 0.40 -1.16 -3.54
CA ASN A 516 0.30 -1.87 -2.26
C ASN A 516 0.03 -3.39 -2.42
N SER A 517 -0.46 -3.84 -3.58
CA SER A 517 -0.80 -5.25 -3.86
C SER A 517 0.33 -6.03 -4.55
N ARG A 518 1.41 -5.39 -5.04
CA ARG A 518 2.54 -6.05 -5.74
C ARG A 518 3.17 -7.20 -4.96
N ARG A 519 3.14 -7.12 -3.63
CA ARG A 519 3.55 -8.17 -2.68
C ARG A 519 2.85 -9.54 -2.88
N GLU A 520 1.68 -9.57 -3.53
CA GLU A 520 0.94 -10.82 -3.78
C GLU A 520 1.52 -11.62 -4.97
N ARG A 521 2.62 -11.17 -5.59
CA ARG A 521 3.52 -12.00 -6.42
C ARG A 521 4.28 -13.06 -5.60
N GLY A 522 4.55 -12.77 -4.33
CA GLY A 522 5.30 -13.64 -3.42
C GLY A 522 6.82 -13.53 -3.57
N ARG A 523 7.55 -14.14 -2.62
CA ARG A 523 8.98 -13.87 -2.35
C ARG A 523 9.99 -14.42 -3.37
N LYS A 524 9.55 -14.78 -4.58
CA LYS A 524 10.39 -15.43 -5.61
C LYS A 524 10.55 -14.63 -6.90
N GLU A 525 9.81 -13.53 -7.07
CA GLU A 525 9.87 -12.66 -8.25
C GLU A 525 10.53 -11.29 -7.98
N ASP A 526 11.06 -11.06 -6.77
CA ASP A 526 11.91 -9.89 -6.48
C ASP A 526 13.30 -9.97 -7.17
N SER A 527 13.60 -11.07 -7.86
CA SER A 527 14.79 -11.28 -8.68
C SER A 527 14.42 -11.42 -10.16
N GLU A 528 14.98 -10.51 -10.97
CA GLU A 528 15.03 -10.46 -12.44
C GLU A 528 13.91 -9.71 -13.20
N THR A 529 14.33 -9.01 -14.25
CA THR A 529 13.56 -8.22 -15.25
C THR A 529 12.89 -6.91 -14.79
N ARG A 530 13.68 -5.82 -14.80
CA ARG A 530 13.19 -4.46 -15.05
C ARG A 530 13.74 -3.94 -16.38
N PRO A 531 12.90 -3.47 -17.32
CA PRO A 531 13.17 -2.24 -18.04
C PRO A 531 13.08 -1.08 -17.03
N VAL A 532 14.04 -0.15 -17.04
CA VAL A 532 14.03 0.99 -16.12
C VAL A 532 13.20 2.12 -16.74
N ASP A 533 11.97 2.26 -16.25
CA ASP A 533 11.28 3.56 -16.20
C ASP A 533 11.23 4.04 -14.75
N GLU A 534 11.20 5.37 -14.58
CA GLU A 534 11.64 6.08 -13.38
C GLU A 534 10.89 5.68 -12.10
N THR A 535 11.64 5.15 -11.11
CA THR A 535 11.17 5.09 -9.70
C THR A 535 11.98 6.07 -8.87
N PRO A 536 11.35 6.91 -8.01
CA PRO A 536 12.08 7.89 -7.22
C PRO A 536 12.95 7.18 -6.17
N SER A 537 14.27 7.34 -6.31
CA SER A 537 15.33 6.71 -5.50
C SER A 537 15.20 6.93 -3.98
N THR A 538 14.42 7.93 -3.57
CA THR A 538 14.17 8.31 -2.17
C THR A 538 13.50 7.22 -1.32
N GLN A 539 12.60 6.39 -1.86
CA GLN A 539 11.90 5.36 -1.06
C GLN A 539 12.80 4.18 -0.68
N LEU A 540 13.70 3.78 -1.59
CA LEU A 540 14.61 2.65 -1.39
C LEU A 540 15.67 2.99 -0.32
N LEU A 541 16.07 4.26 -0.28
CA LEU A 541 16.97 4.85 0.71
C LEU A 541 16.33 5.01 2.09
N GLU A 542 15.00 5.17 2.19
CA GLU A 542 14.29 5.15 3.48
C GLU A 542 14.31 3.76 4.10
N MET A 543 13.92 2.71 3.37
CA MET A 543 13.90 1.33 3.88
C MET A 543 15.28 0.85 4.34
N LEU A 544 16.34 1.07 3.54
CA LEU A 544 17.70 0.72 3.94
C LEU A 544 18.17 1.49 5.18
N SER A 545 17.60 2.67 5.45
CA SER A 545 18.05 3.52 6.55
C SER A 545 17.49 3.12 7.91
N GLU A 546 16.34 2.43 7.97
CA GLU A 546 15.75 2.01 9.25
C GLU A 546 16.61 0.97 9.97
N GLU A 547 17.16 -0.03 9.26
CA GLU A 547 18.03 -1.06 9.85
C GLU A 547 19.37 -0.51 10.35
N PHE A 548 19.83 0.62 9.80
CA PHE A 548 21.10 1.26 10.16
C PHE A 548 20.96 2.41 11.18
N GLY A 549 19.77 2.65 11.75
CA GLY A 549 19.56 3.71 12.76
C GLY A 549 19.30 5.11 12.18
N GLY A 550 18.87 5.19 10.93
CA GLY A 550 18.50 6.41 10.22
C GLY A 550 19.43 6.77 9.07
N ARG A 551 18.99 7.69 8.20
CA ARG A 551 19.70 8.04 6.94
C ARG A 551 21.15 8.50 7.17
N VAL A 552 21.44 9.13 8.31
CA VAL A 552 22.80 9.59 8.66
C VAL A 552 23.74 8.42 8.91
N ALA A 553 23.32 7.43 9.69
CA ALA A 553 24.15 6.28 10.03
C ALA A 553 24.27 5.27 8.88
N LEU A 554 23.24 5.12 8.04
CA LEU A 554 23.37 4.41 6.76
C LEU A 554 24.40 5.10 5.86
N ALA A 555 24.31 6.43 5.70
CA ALA A 555 25.27 7.19 4.90
C ALA A 555 26.69 7.05 5.46
N GLU A 556 26.87 7.13 6.78
CA GLU A 556 28.18 6.95 7.42
C GLU A 556 28.74 5.53 7.18
N ALA A 557 27.93 4.48 7.35
CA ALA A 557 28.33 3.10 7.06
C ALA A 557 28.70 2.91 5.58
N TYR A 558 27.91 3.47 4.67
CA TYR A 558 28.15 3.45 3.23
C TYR A 558 29.43 4.19 2.86
N TYR A 559 29.63 5.43 3.33
CA TYR A 559 30.85 6.21 3.11
C TYR A 559 32.08 5.49 3.68
N LYS A 560 31.97 4.83 4.83
CA LYS A 560 33.06 4.07 5.46
C LYS A 560 33.42 2.83 4.64
N ALA A 561 32.43 2.07 4.16
CA ALA A 561 32.63 0.90 3.30
C ALA A 561 33.21 1.30 1.92
N LEU A 562 32.67 2.36 1.30
CA LEU A 562 33.16 2.91 0.04
C LEU A 562 34.60 3.41 0.17
N THR A 563 34.91 4.18 1.23
CA THR A 563 36.27 4.66 1.51
C THR A 563 37.25 3.51 1.74
N ALA A 564 36.83 2.44 2.43
CA ALA A 564 37.66 1.25 2.63
C ALA A 564 37.92 0.51 1.30
N SER A 565 36.89 0.33 0.47
CA SER A 565 37.01 -0.27 -0.87
C SER A 565 37.93 0.55 -1.78
N VAL A 566 37.75 1.87 -1.83
CA VAL A 566 38.62 2.80 -2.58
C VAL A 566 40.07 2.74 -2.10
N ARG A 567 40.30 2.69 -0.79
CA ARG A 567 41.65 2.57 -0.22
C ARG A 567 42.32 1.24 -0.60
N ASN A 568 41.58 0.13 -0.56
CA ASN A 568 42.09 -1.21 -0.86
C ASN A 568 42.35 -1.45 -2.35
N HIS A 569 41.41 -1.05 -3.23
CA HIS A 569 41.48 -1.37 -4.66
C HIS A 569 42.14 -0.27 -5.52
N PHE A 570 42.12 0.99 -5.08
CA PHE A 570 42.66 2.14 -5.83
C PHE A 570 43.82 2.85 -5.10
N LYS A 571 44.50 2.14 -4.19
CA LYS A 571 45.74 2.57 -3.50
C LYS A 571 45.68 3.98 -2.89
N GLY A 572 44.50 4.40 -2.40
CA GLY A 572 44.32 5.69 -1.72
C GLY A 572 44.08 6.90 -2.61
N ASN A 573 43.86 6.73 -3.93
CA ASN A 573 43.41 7.82 -4.80
C ASN A 573 41.96 8.21 -4.43
N GLY A 574 41.80 9.42 -3.88
CA GLY A 574 40.56 9.88 -3.23
C GLY A 574 39.52 10.42 -4.21
N VAL A 575 39.11 9.60 -5.18
CA VAL A 575 38.33 10.02 -6.37
C VAL A 575 36.83 9.75 -6.24
N ILE A 576 36.38 9.00 -5.22
CA ILE A 576 34.98 8.57 -5.08
C ILE A 576 34.42 8.99 -3.72
N ALA A 577 34.04 10.27 -3.58
CA ALA A 577 33.45 10.83 -2.36
C ALA A 577 32.55 12.06 -2.60
N SER A 578 31.84 12.14 -3.74
CA SER A 578 30.72 13.06 -3.94
C SER A 578 29.82 12.53 -5.06
N MET A 579 28.70 11.90 -4.69
CA MET A 579 27.75 11.30 -5.62
C MET A 579 26.48 12.15 -5.76
N GLU A 580 25.86 12.03 -6.93
CA GLU A 580 24.42 12.14 -7.18
C GLU A 580 23.69 13.46 -6.81
N HIS A 581 23.67 14.34 -7.80
CA HIS A 581 22.40 14.54 -8.51
C HIS A 581 22.64 14.50 -10.03
N CYS A 582 22.02 13.51 -10.69
CA CYS A 582 21.96 13.29 -12.14
C CYS A 582 23.28 12.93 -12.87
N ASN A 583 23.15 12.11 -13.92
CA ASN A 583 24.27 11.64 -14.76
C ASN A 583 24.85 12.79 -15.59
N ASP A 584 26.17 12.99 -15.54
CA ASP A 584 27.09 12.63 -16.63
C ASP A 584 28.56 13.01 -16.30
N PHE A 585 29.50 12.18 -16.78
CA PHE A 585 30.96 12.38 -16.84
C PHE A 585 31.62 13.39 -15.87
N MET A 586 32.00 12.93 -14.68
CA MET A 586 32.91 13.66 -13.77
C MET A 586 34.10 12.79 -13.32
N PHE A 587 35.27 13.03 -13.93
CA PHE A 587 36.55 12.58 -13.38
C PHE A 587 37.03 13.56 -12.31
N LEU A 588 37.18 13.09 -11.07
CA LEU A 588 38.09 13.70 -10.11
C LEU A 588 39.52 13.28 -10.45
N GLY A 589 40.18 14.01 -11.35
CA GLY A 589 41.61 13.87 -11.61
C GLY A 589 42.41 14.22 -10.36
N THR A 590 43.27 13.29 -9.90
CA THR A 590 44.08 13.47 -8.69
C THR A 590 45.37 14.25 -8.92
N GLU A 591 45.66 14.68 -10.16
CA GLU A 591 46.79 15.54 -10.54
C GLU A 591 46.33 16.63 -11.53
N ALA A 592 45.37 17.46 -11.11
CA ALA A 592 44.80 18.51 -11.95
C ALA A 592 45.73 19.75 -12.04
N ILE A 593 46.26 20.00 -13.24
CA ILE A 593 47.16 21.12 -13.56
C ILE A 593 46.40 22.46 -13.65
N ALA A 594 45.15 22.42 -14.11
CA ALA A 594 44.21 23.53 -14.01
C ALA A 594 43.19 23.28 -12.88
N ARG A 595 42.59 24.34 -12.34
CA ARG A 595 41.61 24.30 -11.23
C ARG A 595 40.29 24.91 -11.66
N VAL A 596 39.17 24.48 -11.05
CA VAL A 596 37.84 25.00 -11.39
C VAL A 596 37.24 25.76 -10.20
N LEU A 597 36.81 26.99 -10.46
CA LEU A 597 35.96 27.77 -9.57
C LEU A 597 34.51 27.66 -10.07
N GLY A 598 33.59 27.23 -9.20
CA GLY A 598 32.17 27.17 -9.50
C GLY A 598 31.41 28.32 -8.85
N ILE A 599 30.59 29.03 -9.63
CA ILE A 599 29.83 30.20 -9.20
C ILE A 599 28.35 29.86 -9.38
N PHE A 600 27.53 30.08 -8.35
CA PHE A 600 26.13 29.63 -8.31
C PHE A 600 25.24 30.71 -7.70
N ASN A 601 24.12 31.05 -8.37
CA ASN A 601 23.03 31.82 -7.76
C ASN A 601 21.92 30.87 -7.31
N CYS A 602 21.91 30.54 -6.03
CA CYS A 602 20.94 29.63 -5.40
C CYS A 602 19.75 30.34 -4.74
N GLN A 603 19.50 31.62 -5.04
CA GLN A 603 18.42 32.38 -4.41
C GLN A 603 17.03 31.72 -4.61
N GLY A 604 16.17 31.85 -3.60
CA GLY A 604 14.78 31.37 -3.64
C GLY A 604 14.59 29.85 -3.56
N GLY A 605 15.64 29.04 -3.67
CA GLY A 605 15.56 27.58 -3.55
C GLY A 605 15.53 27.11 -2.10
N GLY A 606 14.46 26.42 -1.69
CA GLY A 606 14.37 25.85 -0.34
C GLY A 606 13.62 24.53 -0.31
N TRP A 607 14.08 23.60 0.54
CA TRP A 607 13.31 22.39 0.83
C TRP A 607 12.00 22.76 1.53
N CYS A 608 10.86 22.40 0.94
CA CYS A 608 9.56 22.60 1.56
C CYS A 608 9.18 21.33 2.35
N PRO A 609 9.19 21.34 3.70
CA PRO A 609 8.95 20.13 4.49
C PRO A 609 7.53 19.59 4.30
N VAL A 610 6.57 20.49 4.04
CA VAL A 610 5.14 20.17 3.83
C VAL A 610 4.92 19.46 2.50
N ALA A 611 5.50 19.97 1.42
CA ALA A 611 5.35 19.40 0.08
C ALA A 611 6.36 18.28 -0.24
N ARG A 612 7.30 18.00 0.67
CA ARG A 612 8.40 17.02 0.52
C ARG A 612 9.14 17.15 -0.82
N ARG A 613 9.33 18.38 -1.28
CA ARG A 613 10.07 18.74 -2.49
C ARG A 613 10.75 20.09 -2.31
N ASN A 614 11.82 20.33 -3.07
CA ASN A 614 12.36 21.68 -3.21
C ASN A 614 11.29 22.57 -3.87
N LYS A 615 10.97 23.71 -3.23
CA LYS A 615 10.18 24.79 -3.82
C LYS A 615 11.13 25.94 -4.14
N SER A 616 10.91 26.56 -5.30
CA SER A 616 11.54 27.82 -5.69
C SER A 616 10.56 28.96 -5.43
N ALA A 617 11.03 30.01 -4.77
CA ALA A 617 10.34 31.30 -4.62
C ALA A 617 10.97 32.33 -5.56
N ASN A 618 10.91 32.06 -6.87
CA ASN A 618 11.47 32.89 -7.95
C ASN A 618 11.06 34.37 -7.85
N GLN A 619 9.84 34.67 -7.39
CA GLN A 619 9.30 36.02 -7.16
C GLN A 619 10.10 36.89 -6.16
N PHE A 620 11.02 36.32 -5.39
CA PHE A 620 11.93 37.05 -4.49
C PHE A 620 13.41 36.93 -4.90
N SER A 621 13.68 36.31 -6.05
CA SER A 621 15.04 36.04 -6.54
C SER A 621 15.42 37.03 -7.63
N HIS A 622 16.66 37.52 -7.62
CA HIS A 622 17.17 38.52 -8.55
C HIS A 622 18.55 38.11 -9.08
N SER A 623 18.98 38.75 -10.18
CA SER A 623 20.33 38.57 -10.71
C SER A 623 21.35 39.14 -9.74
N VAL A 624 22.45 38.41 -9.48
CA VAL A 624 23.49 38.78 -8.51
C VAL A 624 24.83 38.87 -9.23
N THR A 625 25.52 39.99 -9.04
CA THR A 625 26.90 40.18 -9.53
C THR A 625 27.91 39.87 -8.44
N CYS A 626 28.97 39.16 -8.81
CA CYS A 626 30.08 38.81 -7.94
C CYS A 626 31.42 39.01 -8.67
N SER A 627 32.52 39.10 -7.90
CA SER A 627 33.87 39.20 -8.45
C SER A 627 34.67 37.94 -8.12
N ALA A 628 35.30 37.33 -9.12
CA ALA A 628 36.19 36.18 -8.98
C ALA A 628 37.61 36.50 -9.48
N SER A 629 38.64 35.92 -8.87
CA SER A 629 40.04 36.10 -9.26
C SER A 629 40.84 34.79 -9.15
N PRO A 630 41.99 34.66 -9.84
CA PRO A 630 42.88 33.51 -9.66
C PRO A 630 43.42 33.34 -8.23
N LYS A 631 43.36 34.38 -7.38
CA LYS A 631 43.69 34.30 -5.95
C LYS A 631 42.67 33.57 -5.09
N ASP A 632 41.42 33.44 -5.54
CA ASP A 632 40.35 32.76 -4.79
C ASP A 632 40.44 31.23 -4.90
N ILE A 633 41.42 30.72 -5.66
CA ILE A 633 41.70 29.29 -5.82
C ILE A 633 42.74 28.82 -4.81
N GLU A 634 42.42 27.75 -4.09
CA GLU A 634 43.33 27.12 -3.15
C GLU A 634 44.40 26.25 -3.85
N TRP A 635 45.37 26.88 -4.51
CA TRP A 635 46.41 26.21 -5.31
C TRP A 635 47.23 25.16 -4.53
N ASN A 636 47.48 25.41 -3.24
CA ASN A 636 48.23 24.55 -2.34
C ASN A 636 47.38 23.49 -1.61
N SER A 637 46.08 23.41 -1.90
CA SER A 637 45.12 22.56 -1.18
C SER A 637 44.83 21.25 -1.93
N GLY A 638 44.79 20.16 -1.18
CA GLY A 638 44.58 18.79 -1.67
C GLY A 638 45.81 17.90 -1.63
N LYS A 639 45.68 16.66 -2.16
CA LYS A 639 46.78 15.66 -2.18
C LYS A 639 47.91 15.97 -3.16
N SER A 640 47.64 16.85 -4.12
CA SER A 640 48.55 17.20 -5.22
C SER A 640 48.50 18.71 -5.43
N PRO A 641 49.41 19.49 -4.81
CA PRO A 641 49.45 20.94 -4.96
C PRO A 641 49.94 21.34 -6.36
N VAL A 642 49.35 22.39 -6.95
CA VAL A 642 49.82 22.93 -8.24
C VAL A 642 50.88 23.97 -7.94
N SER A 643 52.09 23.82 -8.49
CA SER A 643 53.13 24.83 -8.35
C SER A 643 52.83 26.04 -9.21
N VAL A 644 52.45 27.14 -8.57
CA VAL A 644 52.23 28.46 -9.21
C VAL A 644 53.49 29.34 -9.18
N LYS A 645 54.63 28.79 -8.72
CA LYS A 645 55.91 29.52 -8.66
C LYS A 645 56.36 29.91 -10.07
N GLY A 646 56.30 31.21 -10.38
CA GLY A 646 56.71 31.78 -11.68
C GLY A 646 55.56 32.12 -12.64
N ALA A 647 54.29 31.89 -12.27
CA ALA A 647 53.14 32.24 -13.10
C ALA A 647 52.44 33.53 -12.60
N ASP A 648 52.70 34.66 -13.25
CA ASP A 648 52.03 35.94 -12.95
C ASP A 648 50.68 36.11 -13.65
N ILE A 649 50.45 35.34 -14.73
CA ILE A 649 49.27 35.38 -15.61
C ILE A 649 48.58 34.00 -15.62
N PHE A 650 47.25 34.00 -15.63
CA PHE A 650 46.40 32.82 -15.64
C PHE A 650 45.42 32.88 -16.81
N ALA A 651 45.26 31.78 -17.52
CA ALA A 651 44.20 31.61 -18.50
C ALA A 651 42.92 31.15 -17.79
N VAL A 652 41.88 31.97 -17.87
CA VAL A 652 40.55 31.72 -17.28
C VAL A 652 39.56 31.40 -18.39
N TYR A 653 39.24 30.12 -18.56
CA TYR A 653 38.20 29.65 -19.47
C TYR A 653 36.83 29.70 -18.80
N MET A 654 35.92 30.49 -19.36
CA MET A 654 34.53 30.60 -18.93
C MET A 654 33.68 29.55 -19.65
N PHE A 655 33.15 28.58 -18.92
CA PHE A 655 32.47 27.41 -19.49
C PHE A 655 31.27 27.78 -20.37
N LYS A 656 30.44 28.74 -19.92
CA LYS A 656 29.27 29.21 -20.69
C LYS A 656 29.61 30.06 -21.90
N GLU A 657 30.49 31.05 -21.75
CA GLU A 657 30.90 31.90 -22.88
C GLU A 657 31.77 31.15 -23.90
N LYS A 658 32.37 30.03 -23.49
CA LYS A 658 33.37 29.25 -24.26
C LYS A 658 34.60 30.07 -24.68
N LYS A 659 34.96 31.09 -23.89
CA LYS A 659 36.07 32.03 -24.12
C LYS A 659 37.12 31.92 -23.02
N VAL A 660 38.36 32.28 -23.35
CA VAL A 660 39.44 32.49 -22.37
C VAL A 660 39.67 33.99 -22.16
N ARG A 661 39.98 34.38 -20.92
CA ARG A 661 40.60 35.67 -20.59
C ARG A 661 41.91 35.43 -19.84
N LEU A 662 42.91 36.25 -20.13
CA LEU A 662 44.14 36.31 -19.35
C LEU A 662 43.95 37.28 -18.18
N LEU A 663 44.17 36.81 -16.95
CA LEU A 663 44.08 37.62 -15.74
C LEU A 663 45.38 37.53 -14.95
N LYS A 664 45.81 38.65 -14.36
CA LYS A 664 46.84 38.62 -13.32
C LYS A 664 46.28 38.00 -12.03
N SER A 665 47.16 37.47 -11.18
CA SER A 665 46.79 36.85 -9.90
C SER A 665 45.77 37.67 -9.07
N SER A 666 45.94 38.99 -8.97
CA SER A 666 45.05 39.90 -8.21
C SER A 666 43.91 40.54 -9.01
N GLU A 667 43.80 40.23 -10.29
CA GLU A 667 42.82 40.85 -11.19
C GLU A 667 41.46 40.17 -11.02
N LYS A 668 40.40 40.97 -10.99
CA LYS A 668 39.04 40.51 -10.71
C LYS A 668 38.20 40.53 -11.97
N LEU A 669 37.51 39.41 -12.21
CA LEU A 669 36.49 39.25 -13.23
C LEU A 669 35.12 39.38 -12.57
N GLU A 670 34.30 40.32 -13.05
CA GLU A 670 32.91 40.46 -12.60
C GLU A 670 31.99 39.54 -13.41
N ILE A 671 31.11 38.82 -12.71
CA ILE A 671 30.19 37.83 -13.28
C ILE A 671 28.83 38.02 -12.63
N SER A 672 27.82 38.25 -13.46
CA SER A 672 26.41 38.32 -13.07
C SER A 672 25.69 37.01 -13.39
N LEU A 673 24.96 36.48 -12.41
CA LEU A 673 24.18 35.25 -12.55
C LEU A 673 22.73 35.48 -12.15
N ASP A 674 21.82 35.08 -13.04
CA ASP A 674 20.39 34.99 -12.76
C ASP A 674 20.06 33.86 -11.76
N PRO A 675 18.91 33.90 -11.07
CA PRO A 675 18.49 32.86 -10.14
C PRO A 675 18.49 31.45 -10.73
N PHE A 676 18.88 30.47 -9.91
CA PHE A 676 19.03 29.05 -10.28
C PHE A 676 20.05 28.76 -11.38
N ASN A 677 20.92 29.72 -11.67
CA ASN A 677 21.91 29.63 -12.72
C ASN A 677 23.33 29.55 -12.13
N TYR A 678 24.26 28.98 -12.90
CA TYR A 678 25.66 28.78 -12.50
C TYR A 678 26.62 29.13 -13.64
N ASP A 679 27.90 29.33 -13.34
CA ASP A 679 28.97 29.25 -14.34
C ASP A 679 30.21 28.60 -13.73
N LEU A 680 31.09 28.07 -14.57
CA LEU A 680 32.31 27.38 -14.19
C LEU A 680 33.52 28.05 -14.85
N LEU A 681 34.48 28.47 -14.05
CA LEU A 681 35.74 29.04 -14.51
C LEU A 681 36.85 28.00 -14.37
N THR A 682 37.43 27.55 -15.49
CA THR A 682 38.65 26.74 -15.46
C THR A 682 39.86 27.65 -15.55
N VAL A 683 40.67 27.69 -14.50
CA VAL A 683 41.84 28.55 -14.36
C VAL A 683 43.10 27.70 -14.45
N SER A 684 43.94 27.99 -15.44
CA SER A 684 45.26 27.37 -15.60
C SER A 684 46.35 28.43 -15.47
N PRO A 685 47.47 28.15 -14.78
CA PRO A 685 48.66 29.00 -14.87
C PRO A 685 49.18 29.03 -16.31
N VAL A 686 49.64 30.19 -16.77
CA VAL A 686 50.30 30.35 -18.07
C VAL A 686 51.79 30.05 -17.91
N THR A 687 52.32 29.19 -18.78
CA THR A 687 53.75 28.89 -18.89
C THR A 687 54.31 29.51 -20.16
N VAL A 688 55.55 30.01 -20.13
CA VAL A 688 56.24 30.56 -21.32
C VAL A 688 57.24 29.54 -21.85
N LEU A 689 57.16 29.20 -23.14
CA LEU A 689 58.12 28.31 -23.80
C LEU A 689 59.45 29.06 -24.07
N PRO A 690 60.60 28.63 -23.50
CA PRO A 690 61.76 29.52 -23.36
C PRO A 690 62.41 30.01 -24.67
N ARG A 691 62.39 29.21 -25.75
CA ARG A 691 63.00 29.60 -27.04
C ARG A 691 62.14 30.47 -27.96
N LYS A 692 60.81 30.43 -27.83
CA LYS A 692 59.87 31.11 -28.76
C LYS A 692 59.01 32.18 -28.09
N SER A 693 59.12 32.37 -26.78
CA SER A 693 58.29 33.29 -25.98
C SER A 693 56.78 33.05 -26.12
N ILE A 694 56.37 31.85 -26.51
CA ILE A 694 54.96 31.48 -26.67
C ILE A 694 54.39 31.22 -25.28
N GLN A 695 53.29 31.91 -24.97
CA GLN A 695 52.51 31.68 -23.77
C GLN A 695 51.57 30.51 -24.00
N PHE A 696 51.48 29.60 -23.03
CA PHE A 696 50.75 28.35 -23.15
C PHE A 696 50.02 28.02 -21.84
N ALA A 697 48.75 27.61 -21.91
CA ALA A 697 48.01 27.11 -20.76
C ALA A 697 47.01 26.00 -21.15
N PRO A 698 47.10 24.80 -20.56
CA PRO A 698 46.22 23.69 -20.90
C PRO A 698 44.87 23.80 -20.16
N ILE A 699 43.77 23.89 -20.89
CA ILE A 699 42.41 23.93 -20.30
C ILE A 699 41.88 22.50 -20.07
N GLY A 700 42.02 21.63 -21.06
CA GLY A 700 41.64 20.22 -21.00
C GLY A 700 40.33 19.90 -21.74
N LEU A 701 39.63 18.84 -21.33
CA LEU A 701 38.41 18.37 -22.02
C LEU A 701 37.20 19.23 -21.65
N VAL A 702 36.84 20.20 -22.50
CA VAL A 702 35.77 21.18 -22.21
C VAL A 702 34.36 20.61 -22.27
N ASN A 703 34.22 19.37 -22.75
CA ASN A 703 32.99 18.58 -22.63
C ASN A 703 32.72 18.12 -21.18
N MET A 704 33.66 18.32 -20.27
CA MET A 704 33.56 17.96 -18.85
C MET A 704 33.39 19.21 -17.98
N LEU A 705 32.65 19.10 -16.88
CA LEU A 705 32.52 20.18 -15.89
C LEU A 705 33.82 20.44 -15.09
N ASN A 706 34.81 19.54 -15.20
CA ASN A 706 36.19 19.75 -14.76
C ASN A 706 37.19 19.44 -15.89
N PRO A 707 37.38 20.36 -16.86
CA PRO A 707 38.25 20.12 -18.02
C PRO A 707 39.69 19.77 -17.61
N GLY A 708 40.22 20.49 -16.61
CA GLY A 708 41.57 20.29 -16.08
C GLY A 708 41.80 18.95 -15.40
N GLY A 709 40.73 18.27 -14.95
CA GLY A 709 40.81 16.95 -14.31
C GLY A 709 41.11 15.80 -15.28
N ALA A 710 40.92 16.00 -16.58
CA ALA A 710 41.28 15.02 -17.61
C ALA A 710 42.80 15.00 -17.90
N ILE A 711 43.51 16.09 -17.60
CA ILE A 711 44.95 16.18 -17.80
C ILE A 711 45.64 15.42 -16.67
N GLN A 712 46.66 14.62 -17.01
CA GLN A 712 47.46 13.83 -16.07
C GLN A 712 48.95 14.21 -16.09
N SER A 713 49.44 14.80 -17.18
CA SER A 713 50.81 15.29 -17.27
C SER A 713 50.94 16.35 -18.36
N VAL A 714 51.80 17.35 -18.16
CA VAL A 714 52.26 18.28 -19.20
C VAL A 714 53.78 18.31 -19.14
N MET A 715 54.43 18.10 -20.28
CA MET A 715 55.89 18.07 -20.39
C MET A 715 56.35 18.80 -21.64
N VAL A 716 57.33 19.69 -21.50
CA VAL A 716 58.09 20.24 -22.64
C VAL A 716 59.22 19.27 -22.96
N VAL A 717 59.40 18.91 -24.23
CA VAL A 717 60.29 17.83 -24.67
C VAL A 717 61.24 18.31 -25.77
N GLY A 718 62.51 17.90 -25.70
CA GLY A 718 63.52 18.19 -26.73
C GLY A 718 63.95 19.66 -26.72
N ASP A 719 64.05 20.26 -27.91
CA ASP A 719 64.51 21.64 -28.18
C ASP A 719 63.52 22.74 -27.73
N GLU A 720 62.73 22.49 -26.69
CA GLU A 720 61.75 23.41 -26.07
C GLU A 720 60.60 23.92 -26.98
N SER A 721 60.44 23.33 -28.16
CA SER A 721 59.37 23.62 -29.13
C SER A 721 58.26 22.57 -29.20
N LEU A 722 58.46 21.39 -28.61
CA LEU A 722 57.49 20.29 -28.57
C LEU A 722 56.89 20.18 -27.17
N LEU A 723 55.56 20.23 -27.07
CA LEU A 723 54.82 20.10 -25.82
C LEU A 723 53.93 18.85 -25.84
N ARG A 724 54.10 17.98 -24.84
CA ARG A 724 53.33 16.75 -24.63
C ARG A 724 52.32 16.92 -23.50
N ILE A 725 51.08 16.49 -23.73
CA ILE A 725 50.02 16.42 -22.71
C ILE A 725 49.47 15.01 -22.64
N GLY A 726 49.53 14.40 -21.46
CA GLY A 726 48.86 13.13 -21.17
C GLY A 726 47.43 13.40 -20.73
N VAL A 727 46.45 12.87 -21.47
CA VAL A 727 45.02 13.12 -21.26
C VAL A 727 44.29 11.79 -21.03
N LYS A 728 43.29 11.82 -20.15
CA LYS A 728 42.43 10.67 -19.83
C LYS A 728 40.97 11.00 -20.11
N GLY A 729 40.41 10.39 -21.15
CA GLY A 729 39.04 10.59 -21.60
C GLY A 729 38.98 10.86 -23.11
N SER A 730 37.84 11.35 -23.58
CA SER A 730 37.59 11.71 -24.98
C SER A 730 36.75 12.96 -25.09
N GLY A 731 36.77 13.60 -26.27
CA GLY A 731 35.94 14.75 -26.61
C GLY A 731 36.76 15.98 -26.97
N GLU A 732 36.11 17.13 -26.94
CA GLU A 732 36.74 18.39 -27.33
C GLU A 732 37.76 18.82 -26.25
N MET A 733 39.03 18.81 -26.63
CA MET A 733 40.10 19.40 -25.85
C MET A 733 40.36 20.83 -26.31
N ARG A 734 40.51 21.73 -25.34
CA ARG A 734 40.97 23.10 -25.57
C ARG A 734 42.26 23.42 -24.83
N VAL A 735 43.04 24.30 -25.43
CA VAL A 735 44.33 24.77 -24.94
C VAL A 735 44.49 26.23 -25.34
N PHE A 736 44.93 27.09 -24.43
CA PHE A 736 45.35 28.45 -24.75
C PHE A 736 46.80 28.45 -25.25
N ALA A 737 47.06 29.12 -26.37
CA ALA A 737 48.41 29.34 -26.89
C ALA A 737 48.47 30.69 -27.63
N SER A 738 49.46 31.54 -27.32
CA SER A 738 49.63 32.85 -27.98
C SER A 738 50.21 32.78 -29.41
N GLY A 739 50.38 31.57 -29.95
CA GLY A 739 50.89 31.32 -31.29
C GLY A 739 50.26 30.05 -31.85
N ASN A 740 50.02 30.04 -33.16
CA ASN A 740 49.45 28.89 -33.85
C ASN A 740 50.47 27.73 -33.88
N PRO A 741 50.12 26.51 -33.44
CA PRO A 741 50.97 25.33 -33.66
C PRO A 741 51.25 25.09 -35.15
N VAL A 742 52.39 24.48 -35.46
CA VAL A 742 52.76 24.02 -36.81
C VAL A 742 52.13 22.65 -37.11
N SER A 743 52.04 21.78 -36.09
CA SER A 743 51.41 20.46 -36.20
C SER A 743 50.89 19.97 -34.85
N CYS A 744 49.86 19.13 -34.87
CA CYS A 744 49.37 18.41 -33.69
C CYS A 744 49.31 16.90 -33.96
N LYS A 745 49.69 16.09 -32.97
CA LYS A 745 49.55 14.62 -32.99
C LYS A 745 48.81 14.11 -31.76
N ILE A 746 48.07 13.02 -31.91
CA ILE A 746 47.56 12.21 -30.80
C ILE A 746 48.14 10.81 -30.94
N ASP A 747 48.79 10.31 -29.89
CA ASP A 747 49.44 8.99 -29.85
C ASP A 747 50.39 8.76 -31.05
N ALA A 748 51.15 9.81 -31.39
CA ALA A 748 52.06 9.94 -32.54
C ALA A 748 51.43 9.94 -33.95
N VAL A 749 50.10 10.00 -34.06
CA VAL A 749 49.35 10.15 -35.32
C VAL A 749 48.97 11.61 -35.53
N ASP A 750 49.25 12.18 -36.71
CA ASP A 750 48.85 13.54 -37.10
C ASP A 750 47.32 13.73 -37.08
N VAL A 751 46.86 14.83 -36.51
CA VAL A 751 45.43 15.18 -36.40
C VAL A 751 45.16 16.61 -36.82
N GLU A 752 43.97 16.84 -37.40
CA GLU A 752 43.48 18.20 -37.66
C GLU A 752 43.15 18.92 -36.35
N PHE A 753 43.45 20.22 -36.31
CA PHE A 753 43.16 21.11 -35.18
C PHE A 753 42.71 22.47 -35.70
N CYS A 754 41.87 23.15 -34.91
CA CYS A 754 41.46 24.53 -35.19
C CYS A 754 42.19 25.50 -34.26
N TYR A 755 42.68 26.62 -34.79
CA TYR A 755 43.22 27.73 -34.01
C TYR A 755 42.43 29.01 -34.30
N HIS A 756 41.82 29.59 -33.26
CA HIS A 756 41.03 30.81 -33.33
C HIS A 756 41.05 31.49 -31.95
N ASP A 757 41.10 32.83 -31.91
CA ASP A 757 41.14 33.63 -30.67
C ASP A 757 42.11 33.10 -29.59
N GLU A 758 43.37 32.83 -29.99
CA GLU A 758 44.45 32.29 -29.13
C GLU A 758 44.13 30.92 -28.48
N MET A 759 43.15 30.20 -29.03
CA MET A 759 42.70 28.90 -28.56
C MET A 759 42.88 27.82 -29.62
N VAL A 760 43.59 26.75 -29.25
CA VAL A 760 43.67 25.52 -30.02
C VAL A 760 42.56 24.57 -29.57
N THR A 761 41.83 24.00 -30.53
CA THR A 761 40.71 23.06 -30.30
C THR A 761 40.92 21.78 -31.11
N ILE A 762 40.87 20.62 -30.44
CA ILE A 762 41.13 19.27 -31.00
C ILE A 762 40.08 18.29 -30.47
N GLN A 763 39.72 17.28 -31.28
CA GLN A 763 38.90 16.16 -30.81
C GLN A 763 39.78 14.98 -30.37
N VAL A 764 39.70 14.61 -29.10
CA VAL A 764 40.42 13.47 -28.53
C VAL A 764 39.54 12.22 -28.67
N PRO A 765 39.96 11.16 -29.40
CA PRO A 765 39.17 9.95 -29.57
C PRO A 765 39.13 9.12 -28.27
N TRP A 766 38.15 8.23 -28.14
CA TRP A 766 38.07 7.32 -27.00
C TRP A 766 39.16 6.24 -27.09
N PRO A 767 40.10 6.16 -26.12
CA PRO A 767 41.05 5.06 -26.10
C PRO A 767 40.32 3.77 -25.73
N GLY A 768 40.27 2.81 -26.65
CA GLY A 768 39.71 1.46 -26.43
C GLY A 768 40.51 0.59 -25.43
N SER A 769 41.36 1.21 -24.61
CA SER A 769 42.23 0.59 -23.62
C SER A 769 42.44 1.55 -22.44
N PRO A 770 42.86 1.10 -21.24
CA PRO A 770 43.04 1.96 -20.06
C PRO A 770 44.25 2.91 -20.12
N LYS A 771 44.85 3.11 -21.30
CA LYS A 771 46.01 4.00 -21.52
C LYS A 771 45.57 5.46 -21.60
N LEU A 772 46.52 6.37 -21.35
CA LEU A 772 46.36 7.80 -21.60
C LEU A 772 46.56 8.09 -23.10
N SER A 773 45.79 9.03 -23.65
CA SER A 773 46.05 9.60 -24.96
C SER A 773 47.12 10.68 -24.82
N VAL A 774 48.20 10.62 -25.58
CA VAL A 774 49.31 11.58 -25.54
C VAL A 774 49.16 12.56 -26.69
N ILE A 775 48.90 13.83 -26.38
CA ILE A 775 48.76 14.91 -27.35
C ILE A 775 50.10 15.64 -27.47
N GLU A 776 50.59 15.83 -28.69
CA GLU A 776 51.81 16.55 -29.03
C GLU A 776 51.48 17.82 -29.82
N PHE A 777 51.98 18.97 -29.35
CA PHE A 777 51.94 20.24 -30.06
C PHE A 777 53.35 20.65 -30.43
N LEU A 778 53.61 20.87 -31.72
CA LEU A 778 54.85 21.47 -32.20
C LEU A 778 54.59 22.94 -32.53
N PHE A 779 55.35 23.84 -31.90
CA PHE A 779 55.29 25.29 -32.10
C PHE A 779 56.53 25.82 -32.84
#